data_AF-A0A6N7WWQ2-F1
#
_entry.id   AF-A0A6N7WWQ2-F1
#
_cell.length_a   1.000
_cell.length_b   1.000
_cell.length_c   1.000
_cell.angle_alpha   90.00
_cell.angle_beta   90.00
_cell.angle_gamma   90.00
#
_symmetry.space_group_name_H-M   'P 1'
#
loop_
_entity.id
_entity.type
_entity.pdbx_description
1 polymer ?
#
loop_
_entity_poly.entity_id
_entity_poly.type
_entity_poly.pdbx_seq_one_letter_code
_entity_poly.pdbx_strand_id
1 'polypeptide(L)'
;MWADGICEVDPGLFSQTLQFSDISYQSARREAKESVFSAWCQLFDSIGEDVALQLSVVNTPIPAEEIGHRSFFAEDGRTAALAEEYNRILNDKMREGVSNLVRSRYITFSVGARDVESAVPRLARVRGDVTQSLQRIRCDATPLDGPARLRAIAELLRPGNPPAAGWEALGATSGLRAKDLVCPNCIEAKPEGSATCLRIDGKWCQTLAFRSFGSELSDRCVAEIVDLPIPLAVSLHVRGMDKSRAIAFVKKRLAWMDKEIIDEQMTAVKRGYDFDILPSELKYSKAEAEDLLDHLQNKNQRLFRYTGLVYTYADTREALRNQVEQIMRTARSNSIDVGTLDYRQREGLNSVLPLGANRVEVGRMMTTAEVAIQMPFATQELNQEGGGYYGQNKESSNLVICNRRSLASPMGFVAGKPGSGKSFSTKREILNTILAYPTDQVIIFDPAGEYSAVTEPCGGTTIRLGPDSDSHLNPFDLTDVADLSPSAQRAFKIDAFLALSAATMSEGSQGLPEADKSIIARCVEACYEGRSGDGGTPTLGDLYEKLLAQEEREARDIALRYERYAVGAQSFFSHESDVDLSNRIVDIDLRDLTSNLRTFGMLTALESVRNRMYSNYERGVTTWLYIDEVQSLFEHPAIVSYFSRFWAEGRKFGLVATGITQNSVYMLEHEEARNMVLNSDFILLHKQSPVDRRAWVDLLGLSEQESRYIDESIKPGEGLLVAGGARVPIKDDFPRGALYDLFNTKPSEQAPRRRRRKATTRKAER
;
A
#
# COMPACT_ATOMS: atom_id res chain seq x y z
N MET A 1 -24.46 -11.27 -21.02
CA MET A 1 -23.28 -11.30 -20.14
C MET A 1 -23.07 -12.73 -19.69
N TRP A 2 -21.83 -13.19 -19.72
CA TRP A 2 -21.40 -14.53 -19.31
C TRP A 2 -20.68 -14.48 -17.96
N ALA A 3 -20.45 -15.65 -17.34
CA ALA A 3 -19.83 -15.78 -16.02
C ALA A 3 -18.39 -15.27 -15.96
N ASP A 4 -17.66 -15.33 -17.07
CA ASP A 4 -16.31 -14.78 -17.23
C ASP A 4 -16.29 -13.25 -17.43
N GLY A 5 -17.45 -12.61 -17.33
CA GLY A 5 -17.62 -11.17 -17.46
C GLY A 5 -17.69 -10.66 -18.89
N ILE A 6 -17.54 -11.50 -19.93
CA ILE A 6 -17.78 -11.06 -21.31
C ILE A 6 -19.24 -10.62 -21.45
N CYS A 7 -19.46 -9.54 -22.18
CA CYS A 7 -20.80 -9.02 -22.43
C CYS A 7 -21.00 -8.73 -23.90
N GLU A 8 -22.08 -9.26 -24.48
CA GLU A 8 -22.62 -8.77 -25.74
C GLU A 8 -23.44 -7.52 -25.40
N VAL A 9 -22.94 -6.36 -25.83
CA VAL A 9 -23.49 -5.05 -25.47
C VAL A 9 -24.51 -4.59 -26.49
N ASP A 10 -24.23 -4.89 -27.75
CA ASP A 10 -25.13 -4.80 -28.90
C ASP A 10 -24.99 -6.09 -29.70
N PRO A 11 -25.96 -6.44 -30.55
CA PRO A 11 -25.84 -7.58 -31.45
C PRO A 11 -24.52 -7.55 -32.23
N GLY A 12 -23.66 -8.54 -32.00
CA GLY A 12 -22.35 -8.65 -32.64
C GLY A 12 -21.25 -7.72 -32.09
N LEU A 13 -21.47 -7.05 -30.97
CA LEU A 13 -20.47 -6.23 -30.26
C LEU A 13 -20.23 -6.81 -28.87
N PHE A 14 -19.02 -7.31 -28.64
CA PHE A 14 -18.63 -7.98 -27.41
C PHE A 14 -17.59 -7.16 -26.67
N SER A 15 -17.71 -7.06 -25.35
CA SER A 15 -16.75 -6.33 -24.53
C SER A 15 -16.33 -7.08 -23.28
N GLN A 16 -15.15 -6.72 -22.78
CA GLN A 16 -14.59 -7.21 -21.52
C GLN A 16 -14.04 -6.03 -20.73
N THR A 17 -14.14 -6.10 -19.40
CA THR A 17 -13.69 -5.06 -18.48
C THR A 17 -12.60 -5.61 -17.56
N LEU A 18 -11.51 -4.85 -17.42
CA LEU A 18 -10.47 -5.08 -16.44
C LEU A 18 -10.59 -4.02 -15.35
N GLN A 19 -10.47 -4.41 -14.08
CA GLN A 19 -10.17 -3.49 -12.99
C GLN A 19 -8.67 -3.40 -12.83
N PHE A 20 -8.15 -2.19 -12.61
CA PHE A 20 -6.72 -1.97 -12.44
C PHE A 20 -6.39 -1.12 -11.21
N SER A 21 -5.21 -1.34 -10.63
CA SER A 21 -4.78 -0.69 -9.40
C SER A 21 -4.32 0.76 -9.62
N ASP A 22 -4.17 1.50 -8.52
CA ASP A 22 -3.61 2.85 -8.55
C ASP A 22 -2.07 2.82 -8.51
N ILE A 23 -1.43 3.90 -8.96
CA ILE A 23 0.02 4.10 -8.86
C ILE A 23 0.31 5.50 -8.33
N SER A 24 1.48 5.69 -7.69
CA SER A 24 1.93 6.99 -7.17
C SER A 24 2.41 7.94 -8.28
N TYR A 25 1.60 8.14 -9.33
CA TYR A 25 2.00 8.94 -10.49
C TYR A 25 2.16 10.42 -10.14
N GLN A 26 1.18 11.01 -9.44
CA GLN A 26 1.16 12.46 -9.18
C GLN A 26 2.35 12.95 -8.36
N SER A 27 2.85 12.10 -7.46
CA SER A 27 4.01 12.37 -6.62
C SER A 27 5.32 11.85 -7.21
N ALA A 28 5.33 11.16 -8.36
CA ALA A 28 6.53 10.57 -8.91
C ALA A 28 7.55 11.61 -9.42
N ARG A 29 8.82 11.20 -9.51
CA ARG A 29 9.89 11.98 -10.18
C ARG A 29 9.56 12.19 -11.66
N ARG A 30 10.11 13.25 -12.25
CA ARG A 30 9.85 13.61 -13.66
C ARG A 30 10.21 12.48 -14.62
N GLU A 31 11.36 11.83 -14.44
CA GLU A 31 11.77 10.72 -15.32
C GLU A 31 10.80 9.53 -15.22
N ALA A 32 10.28 9.25 -14.01
CA ALA A 32 9.29 8.21 -13.81
C ALA A 32 7.94 8.58 -14.44
N LYS A 33 7.51 9.84 -14.34
CA LYS A 33 6.31 10.34 -15.04
C LYS A 33 6.42 10.23 -16.55
N GLU A 34 7.58 10.58 -17.13
CA GLU A 34 7.85 10.47 -18.57
C GLU A 34 7.84 9.01 -19.04
N SER A 35 8.38 8.09 -18.23
CA SER A 35 8.33 6.65 -18.49
C SER A 35 6.89 6.12 -18.46
N VAL A 36 6.11 6.49 -17.44
CA VAL A 36 4.67 6.13 -17.33
C VAL A 36 3.89 6.69 -18.52
N PHE A 37 4.10 7.96 -18.87
CA PHE A 37 3.48 8.60 -20.02
C PHE A 37 3.79 7.86 -21.33
N SER A 38 5.05 7.48 -21.54
CA SER A 38 5.48 6.75 -22.73
C SER A 38 4.82 5.37 -22.83
N ALA A 39 4.74 4.63 -21.71
CA ALA A 39 4.05 3.34 -21.65
C ALA A 39 2.53 3.49 -21.87
N TRP A 40 1.94 4.56 -21.37
CA TRP A 40 0.52 4.88 -21.55
C TRP A 40 0.19 5.26 -23.00
N CYS A 41 1.06 6.01 -23.69
CA CYS A 41 0.97 6.24 -25.14
C CYS A 41 0.99 4.91 -25.91
N GLN A 42 1.90 4.00 -25.56
CA GLN A 42 1.99 2.67 -26.19
C GLN A 42 0.71 1.84 -25.98
N LEU A 43 0.03 1.98 -24.84
CA LEU A 43 -1.27 1.35 -24.61
C LEU A 43 -2.30 1.83 -25.63
N PHE A 44 -2.41 3.14 -25.86
CA PHE A 44 -3.35 3.66 -26.86
C PHE A 44 -2.96 3.31 -28.29
N ASP A 45 -1.66 3.31 -28.60
CA ASP A 45 -1.16 2.96 -29.92
C ASP A 45 -1.27 1.46 -30.23
N SER A 46 -1.37 0.58 -29.22
CA SER A 46 -1.60 -0.85 -29.43
C SER A 46 -3.05 -1.18 -29.79
N ILE A 47 -3.99 -0.26 -29.53
CA ILE A 47 -5.41 -0.45 -29.83
C ILE A 47 -5.60 -0.50 -31.36
N GLY A 48 -6.14 -1.61 -31.84
CA GLY A 48 -6.53 -1.78 -33.25
C GLY A 48 -7.76 -0.96 -33.62
N GLU A 49 -7.95 -0.69 -34.90
CA GLU A 49 -9.04 0.16 -35.44
C GLU A 49 -10.45 -0.36 -35.15
N ASP A 50 -10.59 -1.68 -35.02
CA ASP A 50 -11.83 -2.37 -34.70
C ASP A 50 -12.13 -2.44 -33.20
N VAL A 51 -11.25 -1.89 -32.36
CA VAL A 51 -11.36 -1.92 -30.92
C VAL A 51 -11.78 -0.53 -30.43
N ALA A 52 -12.85 -0.45 -29.65
CA ALA A 52 -13.15 0.74 -28.86
C ALA A 52 -12.66 0.50 -27.44
N LEU A 53 -11.98 1.49 -26.86
CA LEU A 53 -11.50 1.47 -25.49
C LEU A 53 -12.22 2.53 -24.66
N GLN A 54 -12.59 2.17 -23.45
CA GLN A 54 -13.22 3.03 -22.47
C GLN A 54 -12.42 2.95 -21.18
N LEU A 55 -11.87 4.07 -20.74
CA LEU A 55 -11.27 4.24 -19.43
C LEU A 55 -12.31 4.84 -18.48
N SER A 56 -12.53 4.26 -17.31
CA SER A 56 -13.48 4.80 -16.34
C SER A 56 -12.89 4.84 -14.94
N VAL A 57 -13.06 5.96 -14.25
CA VAL A 57 -12.74 6.10 -12.82
C VAL A 57 -14.02 6.45 -12.10
N VAL A 58 -14.43 5.61 -11.15
CA VAL A 58 -15.70 5.70 -10.43
C VAL A 58 -15.42 5.91 -8.95
N ASN A 59 -15.96 6.99 -8.40
CA ASN A 59 -15.98 7.25 -6.98
C ASN A 59 -17.38 6.93 -6.44
N THR A 60 -17.47 5.87 -5.64
CA THR A 60 -18.72 5.41 -5.02
C THR A 60 -18.66 5.70 -3.51
N PRO A 61 -19.69 6.31 -2.90
CA PRO A 61 -19.74 6.50 -1.45
C PRO A 61 -19.71 5.16 -0.72
N ILE A 62 -18.98 5.12 0.39
CA ILE A 62 -19.11 4.04 1.36
C ILE A 62 -20.55 4.05 1.88
N PRO A 63 -21.26 2.90 1.94
CA PRO A 63 -22.62 2.83 2.46
C PRO A 63 -22.75 3.47 3.84
N ALA A 64 -23.82 4.25 4.06
CA ALA A 64 -24.03 4.94 5.34
C ALA A 64 -24.10 3.97 6.54
N GLU A 65 -24.56 2.73 6.31
CA GLU A 65 -24.59 1.65 7.30
C GLU A 65 -23.18 1.21 7.73
N GLU A 66 -22.16 1.41 6.89
CA GLU A 66 -20.76 1.08 7.19
C GLU A 66 -20.04 2.27 7.86
N ILE A 67 -20.48 3.51 7.60
CA ILE A 67 -19.86 4.71 8.17
C ILE A 67 -20.24 4.84 9.64
N GLY A 68 -19.27 4.63 10.53
CA GLY A 68 -19.47 4.81 11.96
C GLY A 68 -19.88 3.53 12.71
N HIS A 69 -20.11 2.42 12.00
CA HIS A 69 -20.53 1.14 12.54
C HIS A 69 -19.67 -0.04 12.06
N ARG A 70 -18.54 0.24 11.40
CA ARG A 70 -17.64 -0.81 10.90
C ARG A 70 -16.89 -1.45 12.07
N SER A 71 -16.89 -2.79 12.11
CA SER A 71 -16.01 -3.56 12.99
C SER A 71 -14.67 -3.77 12.27
N PHE A 72 -13.61 -3.12 12.73
CA PHE A 72 -12.26 -3.29 12.19
C PHE A 72 -11.52 -4.43 12.89
N PHE A 73 -11.72 -4.53 14.19
CA PHE A 73 -11.16 -5.56 15.05
C PHE A 73 -12.27 -6.31 15.79
N ALA A 74 -12.05 -7.59 16.08
CA ALA A 74 -12.98 -8.38 16.88
C ALA A 74 -12.99 -7.89 18.34
N GLU A 75 -14.18 -7.76 18.91
CA GLU A 75 -14.40 -7.29 20.29
C GLU A 75 -14.53 -8.46 21.26
N ASP A 76 -13.51 -9.34 21.29
CA ASP A 76 -13.53 -10.56 22.09
C ASP A 76 -12.29 -10.74 22.99
N GLY A 77 -12.44 -11.64 23.97
CA GLY A 77 -11.37 -12.01 24.89
C GLY A 77 -10.87 -10.86 25.77
N ARG A 78 -9.57 -10.91 26.12
CA ARG A 78 -8.92 -9.97 27.04
C ARG A 78 -8.73 -8.57 26.45
N THR A 79 -8.68 -8.46 25.12
CA THR A 79 -8.47 -7.20 24.39
C THR A 79 -9.77 -6.51 23.96
N ALA A 80 -10.95 -7.07 24.28
CA ALA A 80 -12.25 -6.57 23.84
C ALA A 80 -12.44 -5.06 24.09
N ALA A 81 -12.14 -4.56 25.29
CA ALA A 81 -12.29 -3.14 25.61
C ALA A 81 -11.35 -2.22 24.81
N LEU A 82 -10.15 -2.72 24.46
CA LEU A 82 -9.22 -1.99 23.60
C LEU A 82 -9.71 -1.98 22.15
N ALA A 83 -10.23 -3.11 21.67
CA ALA A 83 -10.81 -3.25 20.34
C ALA A 83 -12.05 -2.36 20.17
N GLU A 84 -12.95 -2.32 21.16
CA GLU A 84 -14.14 -1.47 21.17
C GLU A 84 -13.76 0.03 21.12
N GLU A 85 -12.82 0.47 21.97
CA GLU A 85 -12.31 1.85 21.92
C GLU A 85 -11.68 2.15 20.56
N TYR A 86 -10.93 1.21 19.99
CA TYR A 86 -10.26 1.41 18.72
C TYR A 86 -11.25 1.49 17.56
N ASN A 87 -12.20 0.56 17.48
CA ASN A 87 -13.28 0.55 16.51
C ASN A 87 -14.05 1.88 16.56
N ARG A 88 -14.37 2.39 17.75
CA ARG A 88 -15.01 3.70 17.92
C ARG A 88 -14.15 4.83 17.34
N ILE A 89 -12.86 4.89 17.68
CA ILE A 89 -11.94 5.93 17.17
C ILE A 89 -11.84 5.88 15.64
N LEU A 90 -11.70 4.69 15.05
CA LEU A 90 -11.60 4.54 13.60
C LEU A 90 -12.89 4.97 12.91
N ASN A 91 -14.04 4.61 13.49
CA ASN A 91 -15.36 5.05 13.01
C ASN A 91 -15.54 6.57 13.09
N ASP A 92 -15.08 7.22 14.15
CA ASP A 92 -15.08 8.68 14.26
C ASP A 92 -14.14 9.32 13.22
N LYS A 93 -12.96 8.74 13.00
CA LYS A 93 -12.03 9.19 11.95
C LYS A 93 -12.55 8.98 10.53
N MET A 94 -13.33 7.93 10.28
CA MET A 94 -14.05 7.79 9.01
C MET A 94 -15.02 8.96 8.81
N ARG A 95 -15.75 9.38 9.85
CA ARG A 95 -16.67 10.54 9.76
C ARG A 95 -15.94 11.85 9.47
N GLU A 96 -14.68 11.99 9.87
CA GLU A 96 -13.81 13.12 9.53
C GLU A 96 -13.27 13.07 8.10
N GLY A 97 -13.30 11.88 7.46
CA GLY A 97 -12.82 11.68 6.08
C GLY A 97 -13.59 12.58 5.10
N VAL A 98 -12.85 13.37 4.32
CA VAL A 98 -13.45 14.40 3.46
C VAL A 98 -14.24 13.76 2.32
N SER A 99 -13.81 12.60 1.80
CA SER A 99 -14.50 11.96 0.69
C SER A 99 -15.34 10.75 1.12
N ASN A 100 -14.86 9.84 1.99
CA ASN A 100 -15.55 8.56 2.25
C ASN A 100 -15.99 7.86 0.96
N LEU A 101 -15.17 7.99 -0.10
CA LEU A 101 -15.39 7.42 -1.42
C LEU A 101 -14.44 6.24 -1.60
N VAL A 102 -14.96 5.17 -2.19
CA VAL A 102 -14.17 4.11 -2.79
C VAL A 102 -13.94 4.44 -4.25
N ARG A 103 -12.68 4.42 -4.68
CA ARG A 103 -12.30 4.69 -6.06
C ARG A 103 -11.98 3.41 -6.80
N SER A 104 -12.75 3.14 -7.83
CA SER A 104 -12.54 2.01 -8.74
C SER A 104 -12.10 2.48 -10.11
N ARG A 105 -11.18 1.76 -10.75
CA ARG A 105 -10.68 2.08 -12.10
C ARG A 105 -10.87 0.91 -13.04
N TYR A 106 -11.42 1.21 -14.21
CA TYR A 106 -11.78 0.20 -15.20
C TYR A 106 -11.24 0.56 -16.58
N ILE A 107 -10.67 -0.43 -17.28
CA ILE A 107 -10.47 -0.37 -18.73
C ILE A 107 -11.43 -1.38 -19.34
N THR A 108 -12.34 -0.90 -20.17
CA THR A 108 -13.26 -1.73 -20.95
C THR A 108 -12.90 -1.62 -22.42
N PHE A 109 -12.75 -2.75 -23.10
CA PHE A 109 -12.54 -2.78 -24.55
C PHE A 109 -13.62 -3.62 -25.22
N SER A 110 -14.03 -3.21 -26.41
CA SER A 110 -15.07 -3.87 -27.20
C SER A 110 -14.59 -4.19 -28.62
N VAL A 111 -15.05 -5.32 -29.15
CA VAL A 111 -14.71 -5.84 -30.49
C VAL A 111 -15.96 -6.33 -31.20
N GLY A 112 -16.02 -6.12 -32.52
CA GLY A 112 -17.06 -6.73 -33.36
C GLY A 112 -16.80 -8.22 -33.57
N ALA A 113 -17.81 -9.07 -33.43
CA ALA A 113 -17.72 -10.49 -33.75
C ALA A 113 -19.11 -11.05 -34.13
N ARG A 114 -19.17 -12.25 -34.69
CA ARG A 114 -20.46 -12.87 -35.07
C ARG A 114 -21.15 -13.51 -33.88
N ASP A 115 -20.37 -14.00 -32.94
CA ASP A 115 -20.79 -14.75 -31.77
C ASP A 115 -19.71 -14.66 -30.67
N VAL A 116 -20.01 -15.18 -29.49
CA VAL A 116 -19.09 -15.14 -28.35
C VAL A 116 -17.83 -15.98 -28.60
N GLU A 117 -17.94 -17.12 -29.30
CA GLU A 117 -16.82 -18.01 -29.58
C GLU A 117 -15.75 -17.34 -30.45
N SER A 118 -16.16 -16.55 -31.43
CA SER A 118 -15.27 -15.73 -32.27
C SER A 118 -14.79 -14.45 -31.57
N ALA A 119 -15.55 -13.93 -30.59
CA ALA A 119 -15.14 -12.77 -29.80
C ALA A 119 -14.02 -13.09 -28.80
N VAL A 120 -14.07 -14.26 -28.15
CA VAL A 120 -13.15 -14.64 -27.06
C VAL A 120 -11.67 -14.51 -27.44
N PRO A 121 -11.17 -15.06 -28.58
CA PRO A 121 -9.76 -14.92 -28.95
C PRO A 121 -9.34 -13.46 -29.20
N ARG A 122 -10.24 -12.65 -29.78
CA ARG A 122 -9.98 -11.23 -30.04
C ARG A 122 -9.87 -10.45 -28.73
N LEU A 123 -10.82 -10.65 -27.82
CA LEU A 123 -10.81 -10.05 -26.49
C LEU A 123 -9.59 -10.48 -25.68
N ALA A 124 -9.22 -11.77 -25.73
CA ALA A 124 -8.05 -12.30 -25.03
C ALA A 124 -6.73 -11.65 -25.52
N ARG A 125 -6.61 -11.37 -26.82
CA ARG A 125 -5.47 -10.65 -27.39
C ARG A 125 -5.38 -9.22 -26.87
N VAL A 126 -6.47 -8.46 -26.96
CA VAL A 126 -6.54 -7.08 -26.47
C VAL A 126 -6.27 -7.03 -24.96
N ARG A 127 -6.82 -7.98 -24.19
CA ARG A 127 -6.53 -8.13 -22.76
C ARG A 127 -5.03 -8.31 -22.51
N GLY A 128 -4.37 -9.20 -23.25
CA GLY A 128 -2.93 -9.43 -23.13
C GLY A 128 -2.11 -8.17 -23.37
N ASP A 129 -2.43 -7.44 -24.44
CA ASP A 129 -1.74 -6.19 -24.79
C ASP A 129 -1.96 -5.10 -23.72
N VAL A 130 -3.20 -4.92 -23.24
CA VAL A 130 -3.54 -3.96 -22.18
C VAL A 130 -2.86 -4.32 -20.86
N THR A 131 -2.94 -5.58 -20.42
CA THR A 131 -2.31 -6.05 -19.19
C THR A 131 -0.79 -5.89 -19.24
N GLN A 132 -0.16 -6.20 -20.38
CA GLN A 132 1.28 -6.03 -20.54
C GLN A 132 1.70 -4.55 -20.44
N SER A 133 0.94 -3.64 -21.05
CA SER A 133 1.19 -2.20 -20.94
C SER A 133 1.02 -1.68 -19.51
N LEU A 134 -0.01 -2.15 -18.78
CA LEU A 134 -0.22 -1.80 -17.37
C LEU A 134 0.89 -2.33 -16.46
N GLN A 135 1.39 -3.54 -16.70
CA GLN A 135 2.51 -4.10 -15.95
C GLN A 135 3.80 -3.27 -16.08
N ARG A 136 4.05 -2.64 -17.24
CA ARG A 136 5.23 -1.76 -17.45
C ARG A 136 5.24 -0.55 -16.52
N ILE A 137 4.07 -0.11 -16.08
CA ILE A 137 3.91 1.00 -15.13
C ILE A 137 3.60 0.51 -13.71
N ARG A 138 3.83 -0.78 -13.43
CA ARG A 138 3.58 -1.43 -12.13
C ARG A 138 2.12 -1.33 -11.68
N CYS A 139 1.21 -1.38 -12.65
CA CYS A 139 -0.22 -1.39 -12.42
C CYS A 139 -0.73 -2.82 -12.60
N ASP A 140 -1.36 -3.35 -11.56
CA ASP A 140 -1.97 -4.67 -11.59
C ASP A 140 -3.35 -4.58 -12.23
N ALA A 141 -3.67 -5.53 -13.11
CA ALA A 141 -4.93 -5.54 -13.84
C ALA A 141 -5.57 -6.92 -13.79
N THR A 142 -6.83 -6.97 -13.38
CA THR A 142 -7.59 -8.22 -13.25
C THR A 142 -8.89 -8.13 -14.05
N PRO A 143 -9.26 -9.18 -14.82
CA PRO A 143 -10.55 -9.21 -15.49
C PRO A 143 -11.68 -9.33 -14.48
N LEU A 144 -12.74 -8.54 -14.66
CA LEU A 144 -13.96 -8.70 -13.88
C LEU A 144 -14.73 -9.91 -14.38
N ASP A 145 -15.12 -10.78 -13.45
CA ASP A 145 -16.11 -11.83 -13.71
C ASP A 145 -17.52 -11.24 -13.85
N GLY A 146 -18.49 -12.08 -14.20
CA GLY A 146 -19.90 -11.68 -14.36
C GLY A 146 -20.46 -10.95 -13.13
N PRO A 147 -20.39 -11.53 -11.92
CA PRO A 147 -20.84 -10.88 -10.69
C PRO A 147 -20.18 -9.53 -10.42
N ALA A 148 -18.84 -9.44 -10.50
CA ALA A 148 -18.11 -8.22 -10.23
C ALA A 148 -18.41 -7.12 -11.26
N ARG A 149 -18.54 -7.50 -12.54
CA ARG A 149 -18.93 -6.55 -13.60
C ARG A 149 -20.36 -6.05 -13.42
N LEU A 150 -21.30 -6.89 -12.97
CA LEU A 150 -22.65 -6.43 -12.63
C LEU A 150 -22.65 -5.46 -11.44
N ARG A 151 -21.84 -5.70 -10.41
CA ARG A 151 -21.69 -4.75 -9.30
C ARG A 151 -21.20 -3.39 -9.79
N ALA A 152 -20.16 -3.35 -10.63
CA ALA A 152 -19.64 -2.11 -11.21
C ALA A 152 -20.69 -1.33 -12.05
N ILE A 153 -21.59 -2.04 -12.74
CA ILE A 153 -22.71 -1.43 -13.48
C ILE A 153 -23.78 -0.92 -12.50
N ALA A 154 -24.13 -1.72 -11.48
CA ALA A 154 -25.14 -1.40 -10.49
C ALA A 154 -24.77 -0.17 -9.67
N GLU A 155 -23.49 0.03 -9.33
CA GLU A 155 -23.02 1.22 -8.59
C GLU A 155 -23.39 2.54 -9.29
N LEU A 156 -23.44 2.54 -10.63
CA LEU A 156 -23.80 3.72 -11.43
C LEU A 156 -25.32 3.84 -11.67
N LEU A 157 -25.98 2.70 -11.92
CA LEU A 157 -27.42 2.65 -12.23
C LEU A 157 -28.31 2.70 -11.00
N ARG A 158 -27.81 2.26 -9.85
CA ARG A 158 -28.55 2.14 -8.59
C ARG A 158 -27.75 2.76 -7.44
N PRO A 159 -27.46 4.07 -7.52
CA PRO A 159 -26.63 4.75 -6.54
C PRO A 159 -27.18 4.62 -5.11
N GLY A 160 -26.43 3.95 -4.24
CA GLY A 160 -26.79 3.69 -2.84
C GLY A 160 -27.80 2.56 -2.61
N ASN A 161 -28.19 1.81 -3.66
CA ASN A 161 -29.19 0.75 -3.58
C ASN A 161 -28.66 -0.56 -4.18
N PRO A 162 -28.12 -1.49 -3.37
CA PRO A 162 -27.58 -2.73 -3.88
C PRO A 162 -28.65 -3.60 -4.58
N PRO A 163 -28.26 -4.46 -5.53
CA PRO A 163 -29.18 -5.42 -6.15
C PRO A 163 -29.84 -6.33 -5.10
N ALA A 164 -31.15 -6.56 -5.24
CA ALA A 164 -31.91 -7.41 -4.31
C ALA A 164 -31.59 -8.91 -4.44
N ALA A 165 -31.02 -9.32 -5.58
CA ALA A 165 -30.65 -10.70 -5.86
C ALA A 165 -29.25 -10.75 -6.49
N GLY A 166 -28.49 -11.79 -6.14
CA GLY A 166 -27.15 -12.02 -6.65
C GLY A 166 -27.12 -12.75 -8.00
N TRP A 167 -25.92 -12.98 -8.51
CA TRP A 167 -25.67 -13.71 -9.77
C TRP A 167 -26.33 -15.10 -9.81
N GLU A 168 -26.41 -15.78 -8.66
CA GLU A 168 -27.03 -17.11 -8.51
C GLU A 168 -28.52 -17.14 -8.88
N ALA A 169 -29.19 -15.98 -8.92
CA ALA A 169 -30.58 -15.89 -9.34
C ALA A 169 -30.76 -16.01 -10.87
N LEU A 170 -29.68 -15.91 -11.65
CA LEU A 170 -29.72 -16.07 -13.10
C LEU A 170 -29.92 -17.54 -13.46
N GLY A 171 -30.91 -17.85 -14.30
CA GLY A 171 -31.15 -19.22 -14.73
C GLY A 171 -32.30 -19.32 -15.72
N ALA A 172 -32.27 -20.39 -16.52
CA ALA A 172 -33.35 -20.68 -17.45
C ALA A 172 -34.70 -20.92 -16.74
N THR A 173 -34.66 -21.40 -15.49
CA THR A 173 -35.84 -21.66 -14.66
C THR A 173 -36.40 -20.39 -14.00
N SER A 174 -35.55 -19.45 -13.58
CA SER A 174 -35.99 -18.16 -13.04
C SER A 174 -36.42 -17.18 -14.13
N GLY A 175 -35.90 -17.34 -15.36
CA GLY A 175 -36.14 -16.43 -16.48
C GLY A 175 -35.40 -15.09 -16.37
N LEU A 176 -34.68 -14.86 -15.26
CA LEU A 176 -33.93 -13.65 -14.99
C LEU A 176 -32.68 -13.58 -15.85
N ARG A 177 -32.42 -12.39 -16.40
CA ARG A 177 -31.20 -12.05 -17.13
C ARG A 177 -30.35 -11.09 -16.31
N ALA A 178 -29.08 -10.99 -16.67
CA ALA A 178 -28.12 -10.08 -16.05
C ALA A 178 -28.63 -8.62 -15.94
N LYS A 179 -29.36 -8.14 -16.95
CA LYS A 179 -29.96 -6.80 -16.96
C LYS A 179 -31.04 -6.60 -15.87
N ASP A 180 -31.77 -7.66 -15.52
CA ASP A 180 -32.89 -7.60 -14.58
C ASP A 180 -32.41 -7.45 -13.13
N LEU A 181 -31.15 -7.84 -12.86
CA LEU A 181 -30.53 -7.66 -11.55
C LEU A 181 -30.08 -6.21 -11.29
N VAL A 182 -29.66 -5.51 -12.35
CA VAL A 182 -29.02 -4.18 -12.25
C VAL A 182 -29.90 -3.05 -12.75
N CYS A 183 -31.03 -3.34 -13.38
CA CYS A 183 -31.94 -2.30 -13.82
C CYS A 183 -32.50 -1.53 -12.60
N PRO A 184 -32.54 -0.19 -12.64
CA PRO A 184 -33.21 0.59 -11.61
C PRO A 184 -34.72 0.35 -11.67
N ASN A 185 -35.41 0.57 -10.55
CA ASN A 185 -36.87 0.42 -10.49
C ASN A 185 -37.60 1.52 -11.28
N CYS A 186 -37.03 2.73 -11.31
CA CYS A 186 -37.60 3.87 -12.02
C CYS A 186 -36.50 4.79 -12.59
N ILE A 187 -36.70 5.22 -13.84
CA ILE A 187 -35.93 6.31 -14.46
C ILE A 187 -36.93 7.37 -14.92
N GLU A 188 -36.94 8.51 -14.24
CA GLU A 188 -37.67 9.68 -14.67
C GLU A 188 -36.77 10.53 -15.59
N ALA A 189 -37.16 10.60 -16.86
CA ALA A 189 -36.53 11.52 -17.80
C ALA A 189 -37.15 12.91 -17.65
N LYS A 190 -36.30 13.93 -17.53
CA LYS A 190 -36.69 15.33 -17.34
C LYS A 190 -37.50 15.59 -16.05
N PRO A 191 -36.99 15.17 -14.88
CA PRO A 191 -37.67 15.45 -13.62
C PRO A 191 -37.90 16.95 -13.46
N GLU A 192 -39.11 17.32 -13.03
CA GLU A 192 -39.53 18.73 -12.88
C GLU A 192 -39.34 19.58 -14.16
N GLY A 193 -39.42 18.97 -15.34
CA GLY A 193 -39.24 19.65 -16.64
C GLY A 193 -37.80 19.97 -17.00
N SER A 194 -36.81 19.55 -16.21
CA SER A 194 -35.40 19.86 -16.45
C SER A 194 -34.78 18.94 -17.51
N ALA A 195 -34.39 19.48 -18.67
CA ALA A 195 -33.78 18.69 -19.74
C ALA A 195 -32.34 18.22 -19.45
N THR A 196 -31.72 18.72 -18.37
CA THR A 196 -30.30 18.57 -18.08
C THR A 196 -29.98 17.43 -17.12
N CYS A 197 -30.98 16.78 -16.52
CA CYS A 197 -30.79 15.74 -15.50
C CYS A 197 -31.80 14.59 -15.63
N LEU A 198 -31.57 13.52 -14.87
CA LEU A 198 -32.45 12.38 -14.67
C LEU A 198 -32.75 12.21 -13.19
N ARG A 199 -33.84 11.50 -12.86
CA ARG A 199 -34.03 10.96 -11.51
C ARG A 199 -34.11 9.44 -11.57
N ILE A 200 -33.20 8.76 -10.87
CA ILE A 200 -33.08 7.30 -10.87
C ILE A 200 -33.29 6.81 -9.45
N ASP A 201 -34.32 6.00 -9.21
CA ASP A 201 -34.69 5.49 -7.88
C ASP A 201 -34.68 6.58 -6.77
N GLY A 202 -35.14 7.79 -7.12
CA GLY A 202 -35.21 8.94 -6.22
C GLY A 202 -33.96 9.82 -6.17
N LYS A 203 -32.80 9.37 -6.68
CA LYS A 203 -31.56 10.15 -6.75
C LYS A 203 -31.55 11.03 -8.00
N TRP A 204 -31.08 12.27 -7.85
CA TRP A 204 -30.89 13.21 -8.94
C TRP A 204 -29.54 12.94 -9.60
N CYS A 205 -29.52 12.71 -10.91
CA CYS A 205 -28.31 12.36 -11.64
C CYS A 205 -28.09 13.27 -12.84
N GLN A 206 -26.83 13.54 -13.18
CA GLN A 206 -26.49 14.33 -14.35
C GLN A 206 -25.19 13.83 -15.00
N THR A 207 -25.22 13.67 -16.32
CA THR A 207 -24.04 13.45 -17.17
C THR A 207 -23.69 14.73 -17.91
N LEU A 208 -22.41 15.07 -17.83
CA LEU A 208 -21.76 16.16 -18.53
C LEU A 208 -20.78 15.59 -19.57
N ALA A 209 -20.48 16.38 -20.59
CA ALA A 209 -19.53 16.02 -21.64
C ALA A 209 -18.45 17.09 -21.78
N PHE A 210 -17.22 16.65 -22.03
CA PHE A 210 -16.11 17.54 -22.35
C PHE A 210 -16.39 18.20 -23.72
N ARG A 211 -16.32 19.53 -23.76
CA ARG A 211 -16.69 20.34 -24.93
C ARG A 211 -15.45 20.88 -25.62
N SER A 212 -14.56 21.50 -24.88
CA SER A 212 -13.30 22.03 -25.37
C SER A 212 -12.16 21.87 -24.37
N PHE A 213 -10.96 22.04 -24.88
CA PHE A 213 -9.71 22.02 -24.12
C PHE A 213 -9.00 23.35 -24.36
N GLY A 214 -8.29 23.84 -23.36
CA GLY A 214 -7.38 24.98 -23.51
C GLY A 214 -6.13 24.59 -24.31
N SER A 215 -5.24 25.55 -24.51
CA SER A 215 -4.01 25.36 -25.29
C SER A 215 -3.03 24.37 -24.66
N GLU A 216 -3.05 24.25 -23.33
CA GLU A 216 -2.19 23.33 -22.58
C GLU A 216 -3.02 22.48 -21.63
N LEU A 217 -2.77 21.17 -21.66
CA LEU A 217 -3.33 20.18 -20.74
C LEU A 217 -2.23 19.67 -19.82
N SER A 218 -2.51 19.72 -18.51
CA SER A 218 -1.64 19.12 -17.51
C SER A 218 -1.97 17.64 -17.33
N ASP A 219 -1.01 16.89 -16.80
CA ASP A 219 -1.17 15.50 -16.34
C ASP A 219 -2.13 15.36 -15.14
N ARG A 220 -2.63 16.49 -14.63
CA ARG A 220 -3.59 16.59 -13.52
C ARG A 220 -5.03 16.86 -13.97
N CYS A 221 -5.24 17.12 -15.25
CA CYS A 221 -6.51 17.67 -15.72
C CYS A 221 -7.73 16.78 -15.40
N VAL A 222 -7.57 15.46 -15.47
CA VAL A 222 -8.60 14.49 -15.04
C VAL A 222 -8.46 14.13 -13.55
N ALA A 223 -7.24 14.04 -13.02
CA ALA A 223 -6.96 13.69 -11.64
C ALA A 223 -7.67 14.63 -10.64
N GLU A 224 -7.62 15.94 -10.87
CA GLU A 224 -8.26 16.95 -10.02
C GLU A 224 -9.79 16.83 -10.02
N ILE A 225 -10.40 16.43 -11.15
CA ILE A 225 -11.84 16.13 -11.22
C ILE A 225 -12.15 14.87 -10.42
N VAL A 226 -11.31 13.84 -10.54
CA VAL A 226 -11.44 12.55 -9.84
C VAL A 226 -11.20 12.69 -8.32
N ASP A 227 -10.42 13.66 -7.87
CA ASP A 227 -10.16 13.93 -6.45
C ASP A 227 -11.26 14.77 -5.77
N LEU A 228 -12.29 15.19 -6.52
CA LEU A 228 -13.45 15.84 -5.91
C LEU A 228 -14.12 14.91 -4.88
N PRO A 229 -14.45 15.42 -3.67
CA PRO A 229 -15.04 14.62 -2.59
C PRO A 229 -16.54 14.44 -2.79
N ILE A 230 -16.95 13.99 -3.98
CA ILE A 230 -18.34 13.78 -4.39
C ILE A 230 -18.47 12.46 -5.16
N PRO A 231 -19.62 11.78 -5.11
CA PRO A 231 -19.88 10.64 -5.98
C PRO A 231 -19.82 11.06 -7.45
N LEU A 232 -18.93 10.44 -8.21
CA LEU A 232 -18.77 10.76 -9.63
C LEU A 232 -18.22 9.56 -10.41
N ALA A 233 -18.38 9.60 -11.72
CA ALA A 233 -17.69 8.73 -12.64
C ALA A 233 -17.16 9.53 -13.83
N VAL A 234 -15.84 9.51 -14.04
CA VAL A 234 -15.23 10.03 -15.27
C VAL A 234 -15.08 8.87 -16.25
N SER A 235 -15.55 9.04 -17.49
CA SER A 235 -15.45 8.02 -18.52
C SER A 235 -14.90 8.60 -19.82
N LEU A 236 -13.77 8.06 -20.29
CA LEU A 236 -13.07 8.49 -21.49
C LEU A 236 -13.19 7.39 -22.55
N HIS A 237 -13.82 7.70 -23.67
CA HIS A 237 -13.95 6.79 -24.81
C HIS A 237 -12.95 7.16 -25.89
N VAL A 238 -12.21 6.17 -26.37
CA VAL A 238 -11.13 6.30 -27.32
C VAL A 238 -11.30 5.26 -28.43
N ARG A 239 -11.33 5.72 -29.67
CA ARG A 239 -11.39 4.85 -30.84
C ARG A 239 -10.38 5.30 -31.90
N GLY A 240 -9.47 4.42 -32.27
CA GLY A 240 -8.44 4.70 -33.28
C GLY A 240 -9.04 4.92 -34.66
N MET A 241 -8.45 5.86 -35.41
CA MET A 241 -8.70 6.02 -36.84
C MET A 241 -7.58 5.36 -37.64
N ASP A 242 -7.94 4.68 -38.73
CA ASP A 242 -6.96 4.22 -39.71
C ASP A 242 -6.01 5.35 -40.13
N LYS A 243 -4.71 5.06 -40.21
CA LYS A 243 -3.68 6.06 -40.51
C LYS A 243 -3.94 6.73 -41.85
N SER A 244 -4.36 5.97 -42.87
CA SER A 244 -4.62 6.53 -44.20
C SER A 244 -5.85 7.46 -44.18
N ARG A 245 -6.91 7.07 -43.48
CA ARG A 245 -8.09 7.91 -43.24
C ARG A 245 -7.77 9.16 -42.42
N ALA A 246 -6.91 9.06 -41.40
CA ALA A 246 -6.49 10.20 -40.58
C ALA A 246 -5.74 11.25 -41.41
N ILE A 247 -4.76 10.82 -42.22
CA ILE A 247 -4.03 11.71 -43.13
C ILE A 247 -5.00 12.36 -44.14
N ALA A 248 -5.90 11.58 -44.73
CA ALA A 248 -6.90 12.11 -45.67
C ALA A 248 -7.85 13.11 -45.00
N PHE A 249 -8.25 12.86 -43.76
CA PHE A 249 -9.10 13.76 -42.96
C PHE A 249 -8.42 15.11 -42.73
N VAL A 250 -7.16 15.11 -42.27
CA VAL A 250 -6.40 16.35 -42.02
C VAL A 250 -6.14 17.11 -43.31
N LYS A 251 -5.71 16.43 -44.39
CA LYS A 251 -5.52 17.07 -45.71
C LYS A 251 -6.79 17.71 -46.25
N LYS A 252 -7.94 17.06 -46.07
CA LYS A 252 -9.24 17.62 -46.47
C LYS A 252 -9.58 18.87 -45.65
N ARG A 253 -9.24 18.89 -44.36
CA ARG A 253 -9.46 20.05 -43.48
C ARG A 253 -8.55 21.21 -43.87
N LEU A 254 -7.27 20.95 -44.15
CA LEU A 254 -6.31 21.93 -44.66
C LEU A 254 -6.78 22.57 -45.96
N ALA A 255 -7.20 21.75 -46.95
CA ALA A 255 -7.71 22.27 -48.22
C ALA A 255 -8.97 23.15 -48.05
N TRP A 256 -9.80 22.85 -47.04
CA TRP A 256 -10.96 23.68 -46.71
C TRP A 256 -10.53 25.01 -46.07
N MET A 257 -9.55 25.00 -45.17
CA MET A 257 -8.98 26.21 -44.56
C MET A 257 -8.28 27.08 -45.60
N ASP A 258 -7.53 26.48 -46.54
CA ASP A 258 -6.91 27.19 -47.66
C ASP A 258 -7.95 27.92 -48.50
N LYS A 259 -9.09 27.28 -48.76
CA LYS A 259 -10.21 27.90 -49.46
C LYS A 259 -10.78 29.08 -48.67
N GLU A 260 -10.98 28.93 -47.37
CA GLU A 260 -11.53 29.98 -46.50
C GLU A 260 -10.58 31.18 -46.39
N ILE A 261 -9.25 30.94 -46.29
CA ILE A 261 -8.22 31.97 -46.38
C ILE A 261 -8.33 32.74 -47.70
N ILE A 262 -8.44 32.03 -48.83
CA ILE A 262 -8.58 32.65 -50.15
C ILE A 262 -9.86 33.50 -50.24
N ASP A 263 -11.00 33.00 -49.74
CA ASP A 263 -12.28 33.69 -49.76
C ASP A 263 -12.24 34.98 -48.89
N GLU A 264 -11.60 34.92 -47.72
CA GLU A 264 -11.43 36.08 -46.84
C GLU A 264 -10.47 37.12 -47.44
N GLN A 265 -9.34 36.68 -48.02
CA GLN A 265 -8.41 37.55 -48.74
C GLN A 265 -9.09 38.26 -49.92
N MET A 266 -9.88 37.52 -50.71
CA MET A 266 -10.66 38.13 -51.80
C MET A 266 -11.69 39.14 -51.29
N THR A 267 -12.27 38.90 -50.12
CA THR A 267 -13.23 39.82 -49.49
C THR A 267 -12.54 41.08 -48.95
N ALA A 268 -11.36 40.94 -48.34
CA ALA A 268 -10.53 42.06 -47.87
C ALA A 268 -10.13 42.99 -49.04
N VAL A 269 -9.66 42.41 -50.15
CA VAL A 269 -9.33 43.16 -51.38
C VAL A 269 -10.54 43.90 -51.93
N LYS A 270 -11.72 43.27 -51.99
CA LYS A 270 -12.97 43.93 -52.44
C LYS A 270 -13.42 45.08 -51.54
N ARG A 271 -13.05 45.05 -50.26
CA ARG A 271 -13.36 46.10 -49.27
C ARG A 271 -12.27 47.16 -49.13
N GLY A 272 -11.16 47.04 -49.87
CA GLY A 272 -10.04 47.97 -49.82
C GLY A 272 -9.14 47.83 -48.59
N TYR A 273 -9.22 46.70 -47.87
CA TYR A 273 -8.30 46.34 -46.81
C TYR A 273 -7.06 45.65 -47.36
N ASP A 274 -5.99 45.62 -46.57
CA ASP A 274 -4.78 44.87 -46.90
C ASP A 274 -5.08 43.35 -46.95
N PHE A 275 -4.53 42.67 -47.95
CA PHE A 275 -4.76 41.24 -48.19
C PHE A 275 -4.10 40.36 -47.12
N ASP A 276 -3.16 40.91 -46.36
CA ASP A 276 -2.49 40.25 -45.24
C ASP A 276 -3.34 40.25 -43.94
N ILE A 277 -4.47 40.96 -43.92
CA ILE A 277 -5.39 40.97 -42.77
C ILE A 277 -6.23 39.69 -42.80
N LEU A 278 -5.69 38.65 -42.19
CA LEU A 278 -6.39 37.39 -41.92
C LEU A 278 -6.83 37.31 -40.46
N PRO A 279 -7.99 36.73 -40.15
CA PRO A 279 -8.36 36.42 -38.77
C PRO A 279 -7.27 35.54 -38.13
N SER A 280 -6.70 36.01 -37.02
CA SER A 280 -5.61 35.31 -36.33
C SER A 280 -5.96 33.85 -36.02
N GLU A 281 -7.22 33.56 -35.65
CA GLU A 281 -7.74 32.21 -35.39
C GLU A 281 -7.53 31.27 -36.59
N LEU A 282 -7.78 31.75 -37.81
CA LEU A 282 -7.68 30.96 -39.03
C LEU A 282 -6.22 30.63 -39.36
N LYS A 283 -5.32 31.59 -39.12
CA LYS A 283 -3.87 31.41 -39.27
C LYS A 283 -3.32 30.39 -38.27
N TYR A 284 -3.67 30.52 -36.98
CA TYR A 284 -3.25 29.57 -35.95
C TYR A 284 -3.81 28.16 -36.21
N SER A 285 -5.11 28.06 -36.53
CA SER A 285 -5.75 26.77 -36.78
C SER A 285 -5.14 26.04 -37.99
N LYS A 286 -4.73 26.78 -39.03
CA LYS A 286 -4.03 26.19 -40.18
C LYS A 286 -2.65 25.65 -39.76
N ALA A 287 -1.88 26.44 -39.02
CA ALA A 287 -0.56 26.01 -38.53
C ALA A 287 -0.66 24.75 -37.65
N GLU A 288 -1.65 24.68 -36.76
CA GLU A 288 -1.92 23.48 -35.95
C GLU A 288 -2.29 22.26 -36.81
N ALA A 289 -3.09 22.44 -37.85
CA ALA A 289 -3.45 21.35 -38.76
C ALA A 289 -2.25 20.86 -39.60
N GLU A 290 -1.32 21.76 -39.96
CA GLU A 290 -0.05 21.40 -40.63
C GLU A 290 0.87 20.63 -39.69
N ASP A 291 1.01 21.07 -38.43
CA ASP A 291 1.77 20.36 -37.39
C ASP A 291 1.18 18.97 -37.08
N LEU A 292 -0.15 18.87 -36.97
CA LEU A 292 -0.85 17.60 -36.82
C LEU A 292 -0.57 16.66 -38.00
N LEU A 293 -0.55 17.18 -39.24
CA LEU A 293 -0.24 16.36 -40.40
C LEU A 293 1.20 15.83 -40.34
N ASP A 294 2.17 16.66 -39.94
CA ASP A 294 3.55 16.25 -39.70
C ASP A 294 3.65 15.17 -38.60
N HIS A 295 2.92 15.32 -37.50
CA HIS A 295 2.86 14.32 -36.43
C HIS A 295 2.35 12.95 -36.88
N LEU A 296 1.33 12.93 -37.74
CA LEU A 296 0.76 11.70 -38.29
C LEU A 296 1.68 11.04 -39.33
N GLN A 297 2.38 11.83 -40.15
CA GLN A 297 3.23 11.31 -41.22
C GLN A 297 4.63 10.92 -40.71
N ASN A 298 5.25 11.78 -39.91
CA ASN A 298 6.68 11.74 -39.58
C ASN A 298 6.96 11.37 -38.11
N LYS A 299 6.06 11.68 -37.17
CA LYS A 299 6.27 11.41 -35.73
C LYS A 299 5.49 10.20 -35.17
N ASN A 300 4.95 9.37 -36.05
CA ASN A 300 4.24 8.12 -35.75
C ASN A 300 3.09 8.23 -34.72
N GLN A 301 2.48 9.43 -34.59
CA GLN A 301 1.28 9.58 -33.77
C GLN A 301 0.06 9.01 -34.49
N ARG A 302 -0.93 8.57 -33.71
CA ARG A 302 -2.25 8.17 -34.21
C ARG A 302 -3.30 9.21 -33.89
N LEU A 303 -4.38 9.21 -34.67
CA LEU A 303 -5.54 10.05 -34.44
C LEU A 303 -6.69 9.22 -33.89
N PHE A 304 -7.28 9.68 -32.80
CA PHE A 304 -8.38 9.02 -32.11
C PHE A 304 -9.63 9.89 -32.12
N ARG A 305 -10.80 9.25 -32.28
CA ARG A 305 -12.06 9.87 -31.87
C ARG A 305 -12.18 9.72 -30.35
N TYR A 306 -12.24 10.85 -29.67
CA TYR A 306 -12.28 10.96 -28.23
C TYR A 306 -13.61 11.54 -27.74
N THR A 307 -14.14 10.99 -26.64
CA THR A 307 -15.27 11.54 -25.89
C THR A 307 -15.00 11.42 -24.39
N GLY A 308 -14.96 12.54 -23.67
CA GLY A 308 -14.88 12.56 -22.20
C GLY A 308 -16.24 12.88 -21.58
N LEU A 309 -16.63 12.12 -20.56
CA LEU A 309 -17.89 12.27 -19.84
C LEU A 309 -17.64 12.31 -18.33
N VAL A 310 -18.46 13.06 -17.60
CA VAL A 310 -18.52 13.05 -16.14
C VAL A 310 -19.96 12.83 -15.71
N TYR A 311 -20.19 11.79 -14.94
CA TYR A 311 -21.48 11.51 -14.31
C TYR A 311 -21.39 11.76 -12.82
N THR A 312 -22.45 12.28 -12.22
CA THR A 312 -22.56 12.49 -10.77
C THR A 312 -24.02 12.38 -10.34
N TYR A 313 -24.25 12.16 -9.04
CA TYR A 313 -25.58 12.03 -8.47
C TYR A 313 -25.68 12.56 -7.04
N ALA A 314 -26.90 12.92 -6.62
CA ALA A 314 -27.17 13.43 -5.29
C ALA A 314 -28.58 13.10 -4.81
N ASP A 315 -28.83 13.24 -3.51
CA ASP A 315 -30.16 13.08 -2.90
C ASP A 315 -31.14 14.18 -3.30
N THR A 316 -30.66 15.40 -3.50
CA THR A 316 -31.48 16.56 -3.82
C THR A 316 -30.99 17.26 -5.07
N ARG A 317 -31.91 17.95 -5.75
CA ARG A 317 -31.60 18.77 -6.94
C ARG A 317 -30.56 19.87 -6.64
N GLU A 318 -30.66 20.48 -5.47
CA GLU A 318 -29.73 21.51 -5.02
C GLU A 318 -28.32 20.94 -4.79
N ALA A 319 -28.22 19.79 -4.12
CA ALA A 319 -26.94 19.10 -3.94
C ALA A 319 -26.33 18.69 -5.29
N LEU A 320 -27.14 18.16 -6.23
CA LEU A 320 -26.68 17.85 -7.59
C LEU A 320 -26.12 19.10 -8.29
N ARG A 321 -26.84 20.23 -8.20
CA ARG A 321 -26.41 21.49 -8.80
C ARG A 321 -25.06 21.94 -8.23
N ASN A 322 -24.88 21.90 -6.91
CA ASN A 322 -23.63 22.29 -6.25
C ASN A 322 -22.46 21.40 -6.70
N GLN A 323 -22.68 20.08 -6.79
CA GLN A 323 -21.71 19.11 -7.29
C GLN A 323 -21.32 19.40 -8.75
N VAL A 324 -22.30 19.66 -9.61
CA VAL A 324 -22.09 20.00 -11.02
C VAL A 324 -21.31 21.31 -11.17
N GLU A 325 -21.64 22.35 -10.40
CA GLU A 325 -20.88 23.61 -10.39
C GLU A 325 -19.44 23.41 -9.91
N GLN A 326 -19.21 22.53 -8.93
CA GLN A 326 -17.87 22.15 -8.48
C GLN A 326 -17.09 21.44 -9.60
N ILE A 327 -17.68 20.44 -10.28
CA ILE A 327 -17.07 19.75 -11.42
C ILE A 327 -16.69 20.74 -12.52
N MET A 328 -17.60 21.63 -12.92
CA MET A 328 -17.33 22.62 -13.97
C MET A 328 -16.20 23.59 -13.59
N ARG A 329 -16.16 24.04 -12.32
CA ARG A 329 -15.08 24.92 -11.84
C ARG A 329 -13.72 24.23 -11.88
N THR A 330 -13.64 23.00 -11.38
CA THR A 330 -12.40 22.21 -11.36
C THR A 330 -11.95 21.83 -12.77
N ALA A 331 -12.87 21.51 -13.67
CA ALA A 331 -12.54 21.25 -15.07
C ALA A 331 -11.96 22.51 -15.74
N ARG A 332 -12.60 23.67 -15.55
CA ARG A 332 -12.14 24.94 -16.13
C ARG A 332 -10.78 25.39 -15.62
N SER A 333 -10.50 25.20 -14.32
CA SER A 333 -9.16 25.49 -13.77
C SER A 333 -8.07 24.57 -14.33
N ASN A 334 -8.46 23.46 -14.93
CA ASN A 334 -7.59 22.47 -15.57
C ASN A 334 -7.69 22.49 -17.10
N SER A 335 -8.09 23.62 -17.69
CA SER A 335 -8.19 23.81 -19.15
C SER A 335 -9.18 22.86 -19.83
N ILE A 336 -10.23 22.39 -19.14
CA ILE A 336 -11.31 21.59 -19.72
C ILE A 336 -12.63 22.35 -19.59
N ASP A 337 -13.31 22.63 -20.70
CA ASP A 337 -14.69 23.08 -20.67
C ASP A 337 -15.64 21.89 -20.70
N VAL A 338 -16.62 21.91 -19.80
CA VAL A 338 -17.56 20.81 -19.58
C VAL A 338 -18.97 21.36 -19.71
N GLY A 339 -19.81 20.69 -20.50
CA GLY A 339 -21.16 21.13 -20.81
C GLY A 339 -22.19 20.03 -20.58
N THR A 340 -23.45 20.44 -20.44
CA THR A 340 -24.59 19.54 -20.22
C THR A 340 -24.95 18.75 -21.47
N LEU A 341 -25.55 17.57 -21.30
CA LEU A 341 -26.14 16.77 -22.38
C LEU A 341 -27.66 16.92 -22.38
N ASP A 342 -28.15 18.11 -22.73
CA ASP A 342 -29.57 18.44 -22.72
C ASP A 342 -30.36 17.48 -23.60
N TYR A 343 -31.46 16.95 -23.08
CA TYR A 343 -32.29 15.93 -23.72
C TYR A 343 -31.59 14.59 -24.03
N ARG A 344 -30.28 14.48 -23.73
CA ARG A 344 -29.41 13.34 -24.06
C ARG A 344 -28.82 12.66 -22.83
N GLN A 345 -29.44 12.86 -21.66
CA GLN A 345 -28.94 12.31 -20.40
C GLN A 345 -29.00 10.77 -20.37
N ARG A 346 -29.94 10.13 -21.07
CA ARG A 346 -30.03 8.66 -21.14
C ARG A 346 -28.87 8.08 -21.96
N GLU A 347 -28.49 8.74 -23.04
CA GLU A 347 -27.32 8.42 -23.86
C GLU A 347 -26.04 8.65 -23.06
N GLY A 348 -25.99 9.75 -22.29
CA GLY A 348 -24.92 10.02 -21.34
C GLY A 348 -24.74 8.89 -20.32
N LEU A 349 -25.83 8.51 -19.63
CA LEU A 349 -25.83 7.42 -18.65
C LEU A 349 -25.35 6.10 -19.25
N ASN A 350 -25.88 5.70 -20.41
CA ASN A 350 -25.47 4.46 -21.07
C ASN A 350 -24.00 4.46 -21.50
N SER A 351 -23.43 5.64 -21.78
CA SER A 351 -22.02 5.78 -22.16
C SER A 351 -21.07 5.75 -20.97
N VAL A 352 -21.51 6.07 -19.75
CA VAL A 352 -20.62 6.01 -18.57
C VAL A 352 -20.52 4.61 -17.95
N LEU A 353 -21.44 3.70 -18.28
CA LEU A 353 -21.36 2.31 -17.83
C LEU A 353 -20.11 1.63 -18.40
N PRO A 354 -19.41 0.76 -17.63
CA PRO A 354 -18.20 0.05 -18.07
C PRO A 354 -18.51 -1.08 -19.08
N LEU A 355 -19.09 -0.70 -20.23
CA LEU A 355 -19.55 -1.59 -21.29
C LEU A 355 -18.76 -1.41 -22.60
N GLY A 356 -17.96 -0.37 -22.74
CA GLY A 356 -17.13 -0.11 -23.92
C GLY A 356 -17.93 0.40 -25.11
N ALA A 357 -19.09 1.02 -24.88
CA ALA A 357 -19.99 1.54 -25.92
C ALA A 357 -20.36 3.00 -25.64
N ASN A 358 -19.96 3.89 -26.55
CA ASN A 358 -20.33 5.31 -26.51
C ASN A 358 -21.63 5.55 -27.29
N ARG A 359 -22.66 6.08 -26.63
CA ARG A 359 -23.96 6.46 -27.22
C ARG A 359 -24.10 7.96 -27.46
N VAL A 360 -23.10 8.75 -27.03
CA VAL A 360 -23.08 10.19 -27.24
C VAL A 360 -22.32 10.51 -28.52
N GLU A 361 -22.82 11.44 -29.32
CA GLU A 361 -22.18 11.83 -30.58
C GLU A 361 -21.09 12.89 -30.38
N VAL A 362 -21.14 13.62 -29.26
CA VAL A 362 -20.12 14.59 -28.85
C VAL A 362 -18.77 13.90 -28.83
N GLY A 363 -17.84 14.39 -29.64
CA GLY A 363 -16.48 13.90 -29.67
C GLY A 363 -15.60 14.79 -30.53
N ARG A 364 -14.31 14.60 -30.39
CA ARG A 364 -13.28 15.35 -31.12
C ARG A 364 -12.14 14.44 -31.51
N MET A 365 -11.33 14.92 -32.44
CA MET A 365 -10.09 14.23 -32.79
C MET A 365 -9.01 14.63 -31.79
N MET A 366 -8.27 13.65 -31.28
CA MET A 366 -7.12 13.84 -30.41
C MET A 366 -6.00 12.91 -30.84
N THR A 367 -4.78 13.36 -30.69
CA THR A 367 -3.56 12.57 -30.88
C THR A 367 -3.33 11.60 -29.73
N THR A 368 -2.42 10.64 -29.91
CA THR A 368 -1.98 9.74 -28.83
C THR A 368 -1.58 10.51 -27.57
N ALA A 369 -0.78 11.58 -27.70
CA ALA A 369 -0.27 12.36 -26.58
C ALA A 369 -1.38 13.08 -25.81
N GLU A 370 -2.33 13.69 -26.52
CA GLU A 370 -3.47 14.40 -25.93
C GLU A 370 -4.46 13.46 -25.21
N VAL A 371 -4.60 12.22 -25.68
CA VAL A 371 -5.35 11.19 -24.94
C VAL A 371 -4.55 10.71 -23.73
N ALA A 372 -3.24 10.51 -23.88
CA ALA A 372 -2.39 9.95 -22.83
C ALA A 372 -2.16 10.89 -21.65
N ILE A 373 -2.14 12.22 -21.86
CA ILE A 373 -1.92 13.19 -20.77
C ILE A 373 -3.07 13.16 -19.74
N GLN A 374 -4.23 12.65 -20.11
CA GLN A 374 -5.43 12.54 -19.27
C GLN A 374 -5.35 11.30 -18.36
N MET A 375 -4.30 11.23 -17.55
CA MET A 375 -3.99 10.10 -16.69
C MET A 375 -5.09 9.84 -15.64
N PRO A 376 -5.49 8.58 -15.41
CA PRO A 376 -6.51 8.23 -14.41
C PRO A 376 -5.97 8.15 -12.97
N PHE A 377 -4.72 8.56 -12.75
CA PHE A 377 -4.03 8.41 -11.47
C PHE A 377 -4.09 9.73 -10.69
N ALA A 378 -4.66 9.65 -9.50
CA ALA A 378 -5.01 10.78 -8.64
C ALA A 378 -4.41 10.54 -7.25
N THR A 379 -4.97 11.07 -6.16
CA THR A 379 -4.48 10.71 -4.81
C THR A 379 -4.58 9.20 -4.58
N GLN A 380 -3.46 8.57 -4.23
CA GLN A 380 -3.41 7.13 -3.96
C GLN A 380 -4.04 6.82 -2.60
N GLU A 381 -4.99 5.90 -2.59
CA GLU A 381 -5.63 5.40 -1.36
C GLU A 381 -5.12 4.00 -1.02
N LEU A 382 -4.99 3.72 0.27
CA LEU A 382 -4.59 2.41 0.78
C LEU A 382 -5.59 1.98 1.85
N ASN A 383 -6.51 1.10 1.47
CA ASN A 383 -7.55 0.56 2.35
C ASN A 383 -7.70 -0.94 2.09
N GLN A 384 -6.82 -1.73 2.71
CA GLN A 384 -6.75 -3.17 2.53
C GLN A 384 -7.53 -3.88 3.63
N GLU A 385 -8.39 -4.82 3.23
CA GLU A 385 -9.18 -5.63 4.15
C GLU A 385 -8.29 -6.49 5.07
N GLY A 386 -8.69 -6.62 6.33
CA GLY A 386 -7.92 -7.31 7.36
C GLY A 386 -6.61 -6.60 7.75
N GLY A 387 -6.39 -5.37 7.31
CA GLY A 387 -5.20 -4.59 7.62
C GLY A 387 -5.30 -3.79 8.92
N GLY A 388 -4.15 -3.30 9.39
CA GLY A 388 -4.05 -2.38 10.52
C GLY A 388 -4.16 -0.92 10.11
N TYR A 389 -4.54 -0.05 11.04
CA TYR A 389 -4.63 1.41 10.81
C TYR A 389 -3.28 2.12 10.99
N TYR A 390 -2.87 2.90 9.99
CA TYR A 390 -1.58 3.62 9.99
C TYR A 390 -1.70 5.15 10.03
N GLY A 391 -2.91 5.70 10.00
CA GLY A 391 -3.16 7.14 9.95
C GLY A 391 -4.31 7.46 9.01
N GLN A 392 -4.54 8.74 8.77
CA GLN A 392 -5.34 9.24 7.66
C GLN A 392 -4.42 9.74 6.55
N ASN A 393 -4.87 9.60 5.30
CA ASN A 393 -4.18 10.18 4.17
C ASN A 393 -4.11 11.70 4.35
N LYS A 394 -2.94 12.31 4.15
CA LYS A 394 -2.76 13.75 4.38
C LYS A 394 -3.56 14.60 3.38
N GLU A 395 -3.83 14.06 2.20
CA GLU A 395 -4.57 14.73 1.12
C GLU A 395 -6.09 14.52 1.26
N SER A 396 -6.56 13.26 1.33
CA SER A 396 -8.01 12.95 1.36
C SER A 396 -8.62 12.83 2.75
N SER A 397 -7.80 12.70 3.80
CA SER A 397 -8.23 12.37 5.18
C SER A 397 -8.95 11.03 5.34
N ASN A 398 -8.97 10.18 4.30
CA ASN A 398 -9.47 8.81 4.41
C ASN A 398 -8.54 7.95 5.28
N LEU A 399 -9.08 6.89 5.88
CA LEU A 399 -8.26 5.95 6.66
C LEU A 399 -7.24 5.23 5.77
N VAL A 400 -6.01 5.14 6.27
CA VAL A 400 -4.94 4.35 5.67
C VAL A 400 -4.87 3.01 6.40
N ILE A 401 -5.39 1.96 5.76
CA ILE A 401 -5.43 0.60 6.28
C ILE A 401 -4.54 -0.29 5.41
N CYS A 402 -3.52 -0.90 6.02
CA CYS A 402 -2.54 -1.73 5.33
C CYS A 402 -2.51 -3.14 5.92
N ASN A 403 -2.69 -4.14 5.06
CA ASN A 403 -2.54 -5.55 5.37
C ASN A 403 -1.12 -5.98 4.99
N ARG A 404 -0.20 -5.94 5.97
CA ARG A 404 1.21 -6.28 5.76
C ARG A 404 1.44 -7.71 5.24
N ARG A 405 0.54 -8.66 5.53
CA ARG A 405 0.64 -10.04 5.01
C ARG A 405 0.32 -10.16 3.52
N SER A 406 -0.36 -9.16 2.96
CA SER A 406 -0.66 -9.11 1.51
C SER A 406 0.51 -8.58 0.68
N LEU A 407 1.55 -8.03 1.32
CA LEU A 407 2.75 -7.54 0.64
C LEU A 407 3.64 -8.72 0.18
N ALA A 408 4.36 -8.53 -0.92
CA ALA A 408 5.27 -9.56 -1.43
C ALA A 408 6.40 -9.87 -0.43
N SER A 409 6.88 -8.86 0.29
CA SER A 409 7.71 -8.98 1.48
C SER A 409 7.06 -8.28 2.67
N PRO A 410 6.58 -9.02 3.70
CA PRO A 410 5.97 -8.39 4.86
C PRO A 410 7.01 -7.70 5.78
N MET A 411 8.31 -7.89 5.52
CA MET A 411 9.41 -7.27 6.27
C MET A 411 9.34 -5.75 6.20
N GLY A 412 9.82 -5.07 7.24
CA GLY A 412 9.70 -3.62 7.27
C GLY A 412 10.62 -2.84 8.18
N PHE A 413 10.55 -1.52 8.03
CA PHE A 413 11.27 -0.56 8.84
C PHE A 413 10.39 0.61 9.29
N VAL A 414 10.61 1.08 10.51
CA VAL A 414 10.03 2.32 11.03
C VAL A 414 11.17 3.26 11.41
N ALA A 415 11.24 4.44 10.79
CA ALA A 415 12.33 5.38 11.02
C ALA A 415 11.82 6.78 11.38
N GLY A 416 12.50 7.46 12.28
CA GLY A 416 12.18 8.84 12.64
C GLY A 416 13.03 9.39 13.77
N LYS A 417 13.38 10.68 13.68
CA LYS A 417 14.18 11.34 14.72
C LYS A 417 13.43 11.39 16.07
N PRO A 418 14.11 11.59 17.22
CA PRO A 418 13.44 11.73 18.51
C PRO A 418 12.30 12.77 18.48
N GLY A 419 11.16 12.42 19.09
CA GLY A 419 9.98 13.30 19.14
C GLY A 419 9.17 13.39 17.84
N SER A 420 9.47 12.58 16.83
CA SER A 420 8.75 12.51 15.55
C SER A 420 7.39 11.81 15.61
N GLY A 421 7.13 11.02 16.66
CA GLY A 421 5.97 10.14 16.73
C GLY A 421 6.26 8.66 16.47
N LYS A 422 7.53 8.28 16.22
CA LYS A 422 7.99 6.88 16.03
C LYS A 422 7.41 5.92 17.05
N SER A 423 7.76 6.06 18.34
CA SER A 423 7.33 5.11 19.38
C SER A 423 5.80 5.01 19.51
N PHE A 424 5.08 6.12 19.29
CA PHE A 424 3.61 6.11 19.28
C PHE A 424 3.08 5.24 18.14
N SER A 425 3.60 5.44 16.92
CA SER A 425 3.19 4.66 15.74
C SER A 425 3.58 3.19 15.84
N THR A 426 4.75 2.86 16.41
CA THR A 426 5.21 1.48 16.60
C THR A 426 4.33 0.75 17.61
N LYS A 427 4.00 1.39 18.74
CA LYS A 427 3.08 0.83 19.73
C LYS A 427 1.68 0.60 19.17
N ARG A 428 1.20 1.54 18.36
CA ARG A 428 -0.05 1.41 17.61
C ARG A 428 0.00 0.24 16.61
N GLU A 429 1.10 0.10 15.88
CA GLU A 429 1.31 -1.01 14.96
C GLU A 429 1.33 -2.37 15.67
N ILE A 430 2.03 -2.48 16.80
CA ILE A 430 2.02 -3.70 17.62
C ILE A 430 0.59 -4.04 18.07
N LEU A 431 -0.19 -3.04 18.52
CA LEU A 431 -1.58 -3.28 18.88
C LEU A 431 -2.43 -3.68 17.67
N ASN A 432 -2.25 -3.05 16.50
CA ASN A 432 -2.91 -3.45 15.26
C ASN A 432 -2.67 -4.94 14.99
N THR A 433 -1.42 -5.39 15.10
CA THR A 433 -1.05 -6.79 14.89
C THR A 433 -1.73 -7.71 15.90
N ILE A 434 -1.73 -7.34 17.18
CA ILE A 434 -2.39 -8.11 18.25
C ILE A 434 -3.90 -8.24 17.99
N LEU A 435 -4.56 -7.18 17.51
CA LEU A 435 -6.00 -7.18 17.29
C LEU A 435 -6.40 -7.80 15.94
N ALA A 436 -5.63 -7.56 14.88
CA ALA A 436 -5.92 -8.08 13.53
C ALA A 436 -5.59 -9.57 13.40
N TYR A 437 -4.58 -10.06 14.14
CA TYR A 437 -4.10 -11.44 14.07
C TYR A 437 -4.13 -12.10 15.45
N PRO A 438 -5.32 -12.50 15.95
CA PRO A 438 -5.50 -13.05 17.30
C PRO A 438 -4.75 -14.36 17.55
N THR A 439 -4.39 -15.09 16.50
CA THR A 439 -3.66 -16.36 16.56
C THR A 439 -2.14 -16.20 16.52
N ASP A 440 -1.64 -15.04 16.13
CA ASP A 440 -0.22 -14.82 15.87
C ASP A 440 0.57 -14.55 17.13
N GLN A 441 1.87 -14.88 17.07
CA GLN A 441 2.82 -14.56 18.11
C GLN A 441 3.51 -13.22 17.81
N VAL A 442 3.64 -12.37 18.83
CA VAL A 442 4.33 -11.07 18.78
C VAL A 442 5.49 -11.10 19.77
N ILE A 443 6.69 -10.82 19.27
CA ILE A 443 7.92 -10.74 20.05
C ILE A 443 8.56 -9.37 19.82
N ILE A 444 8.93 -8.70 20.90
CA ILE A 444 9.52 -7.36 20.89
C ILE A 444 10.87 -7.41 21.59
N PHE A 445 11.89 -6.85 20.95
CA PHE A 445 13.17 -6.58 21.59
C PHE A 445 13.22 -5.11 22.00
N ASP A 446 13.26 -4.89 23.31
CA ASP A 446 13.05 -3.59 23.93
C ASP A 446 14.27 -3.15 24.75
N PRO A 447 15.28 -2.51 24.12
CA PRO A 447 16.46 -2.01 24.82
C PRO A 447 16.17 -0.82 25.75
N ALA A 448 15.05 -0.12 25.58
CA ALA A 448 14.68 1.05 26.39
C ALA A 448 13.63 0.72 27.46
N GLY A 449 12.94 -0.40 27.29
CA GLY A 449 11.91 -0.87 28.19
C GLY A 449 10.61 -0.06 28.14
N GLU A 450 10.20 0.37 26.95
CA GLU A 450 9.01 1.17 26.70
C GLU A 450 7.76 0.37 26.29
N TYR A 451 7.87 -0.90 25.86
CA TYR A 451 6.78 -1.66 25.24
C TYR A 451 5.93 -2.50 26.21
N SER A 452 6.42 -2.76 27.43
CA SER A 452 5.61 -3.27 28.58
C SER A 452 4.24 -2.59 28.71
N ALA A 453 4.18 -1.28 28.41
CA ALA A 453 2.95 -0.50 28.45
C ALA A 453 1.86 -1.00 27.49
N VAL A 454 2.19 -1.69 26.40
CA VAL A 454 1.26 -2.26 25.43
C VAL A 454 1.12 -3.77 25.62
N THR A 455 2.19 -4.47 25.98
CA THR A 455 2.19 -5.94 26.09
C THR A 455 1.38 -6.44 27.29
N GLU A 456 1.62 -5.93 28.49
CA GLU A 456 0.94 -6.41 29.71
C GLU A 456 -0.59 -6.24 29.63
N PRO A 457 -1.16 -5.09 29.19
CA PRO A 457 -2.61 -4.94 29.06
C PRO A 457 -3.25 -5.88 28.05
N CYS A 458 -2.48 -6.36 27.06
CA CYS A 458 -2.94 -7.33 26.07
C CYS A 458 -2.77 -8.79 26.53
N GLY A 459 -2.31 -9.02 27.77
CA GLY A 459 -2.07 -10.35 28.32
C GLY A 459 -0.71 -10.95 27.96
N GLY A 460 0.22 -10.14 27.45
CA GLY A 460 1.60 -10.53 27.21
C GLY A 460 2.46 -10.55 28.47
N THR A 461 3.67 -11.07 28.33
CA THR A 461 4.69 -11.11 29.38
C THR A 461 5.87 -10.22 28.99
N THR A 462 6.34 -9.39 29.93
CA THR A 462 7.63 -8.71 29.80
C THR A 462 8.69 -9.50 30.57
N ILE A 463 9.75 -9.89 29.87
CA ILE A 463 10.89 -10.64 30.38
C ILE A 463 12.02 -9.64 30.54
N ARG A 464 12.35 -9.34 31.78
CA ARG A 464 13.45 -8.43 32.11
C ARG A 464 14.75 -9.21 32.15
N LEU A 465 15.71 -8.88 31.30
CA LEU A 465 17.04 -9.48 31.33
C LEU A 465 18.02 -8.53 32.02
N GLY A 466 18.67 -9.00 33.08
CA GLY A 466 19.62 -8.20 33.85
C GLY A 466 20.19 -8.97 35.04
N PRO A 467 21.39 -8.62 35.54
CA PRO A 467 22.04 -9.37 36.63
C PRO A 467 21.21 -9.50 37.92
N ASP A 468 20.33 -8.53 38.20
CA ASP A 468 19.42 -8.51 39.36
C ASP A 468 18.00 -9.00 39.01
N SER A 469 17.81 -9.65 37.86
CA SER A 469 16.52 -10.17 37.41
C SER A 469 16.32 -11.62 37.87
N ASP A 470 15.08 -11.95 38.22
CA ASP A 470 14.67 -13.33 38.49
C ASP A 470 14.40 -14.14 37.20
N SER A 471 14.56 -13.52 36.02
CA SER A 471 14.30 -14.16 34.73
C SER A 471 15.60 -14.45 33.99
N HIS A 472 15.85 -15.71 33.64
CA HIS A 472 17.06 -16.18 32.99
C HIS A 472 16.74 -16.82 31.64
N LEU A 473 17.53 -16.49 30.63
CA LEU A 473 17.42 -17.09 29.30
C LEU A 473 18.68 -17.91 29.02
N ASN A 474 18.53 -19.23 28.99
CA ASN A 474 19.64 -20.15 28.77
C ASN A 474 19.85 -20.45 27.28
N PRO A 475 21.03 -20.16 26.70
CA PRO A 475 21.33 -20.53 25.31
C PRO A 475 21.33 -22.05 25.03
N PHE A 476 21.45 -22.89 26.05
CA PHE A 476 21.34 -24.36 25.94
C PHE A 476 19.90 -24.89 26.02
N ASP A 477 18.91 -24.04 26.29
CA ASP A 477 17.52 -24.48 26.40
C ASP A 477 17.04 -25.12 25.09
N LEU A 478 16.44 -26.31 25.18
CA LEU A 478 15.91 -27.06 24.04
C LEU A 478 14.39 -26.87 23.86
N THR A 479 13.73 -26.15 24.78
CA THR A 479 12.27 -25.98 24.79
C THR A 479 11.74 -25.39 23.48
N ASP A 480 12.53 -24.55 22.83
CA ASP A 480 12.21 -23.90 21.56
C ASP A 480 12.38 -24.81 20.33
N VAL A 481 13.10 -25.93 20.46
CA VAL A 481 13.36 -26.93 19.42
C VAL A 481 12.87 -28.33 19.81
N ALA A 482 12.01 -28.44 20.83
CA ALA A 482 11.56 -29.70 21.39
C ALA A 482 10.90 -30.63 20.35
N ASP A 483 10.29 -30.05 19.32
CA ASP A 483 9.60 -30.77 18.23
C ASP A 483 10.58 -31.39 17.20
N LEU A 484 11.87 -31.01 17.22
CA LEU A 484 12.88 -31.52 16.28
C LEU A 484 13.50 -32.85 16.75
N SER A 485 14.11 -33.59 15.81
CA SER A 485 14.91 -34.76 16.17
C SER A 485 16.12 -34.40 17.06
N PRO A 486 16.57 -35.27 17.98
CA PRO A 486 17.69 -34.96 18.88
C PRO A 486 18.98 -34.54 18.18
N SER A 487 19.27 -35.12 17.00
CA SER A 487 20.43 -34.75 16.19
C SER A 487 20.30 -33.34 15.60
N ALA A 488 19.09 -32.96 15.18
CA ALA A 488 18.81 -31.61 14.69
C ALA A 488 18.89 -30.58 15.83
N GLN A 489 18.30 -30.89 16.99
CA GLN A 489 18.39 -30.04 18.19
C GLN A 489 19.86 -29.71 18.53
N ARG A 490 20.73 -30.73 18.57
CA ARG A 490 22.17 -30.55 18.82
C ARG A 490 22.85 -29.68 17.76
N ALA A 491 22.64 -29.97 16.48
CA ALA A 491 23.24 -29.18 15.39
C ALA A 491 22.83 -27.70 15.46
N PHE A 492 21.54 -27.43 15.72
CA PHE A 492 21.03 -26.07 15.89
C PHE A 492 21.73 -25.31 17.02
N LYS A 493 21.92 -25.96 18.17
CA LYS A 493 22.54 -25.35 19.34
C LYS A 493 24.05 -25.18 19.15
N ILE A 494 24.73 -26.12 18.49
CA ILE A 494 26.13 -25.96 18.09
C ILE A 494 26.28 -24.69 17.23
N ASP A 495 25.46 -24.53 16.19
CA ASP A 495 25.49 -23.33 15.34
C ASP A 495 25.26 -22.03 16.13
N ALA A 496 24.36 -22.06 17.11
CA ALA A 496 24.12 -20.92 18.01
C ALA A 496 25.37 -20.58 18.85
N PHE A 497 26.03 -21.57 19.43
CA PHE A 497 27.26 -21.39 20.20
C PHE A 497 28.46 -20.97 19.35
N LEU A 498 28.53 -21.39 18.10
CA LEU A 498 29.53 -20.88 17.16
C LEU A 498 29.32 -19.39 16.90
N ALA A 499 28.07 -18.96 16.71
CA ALA A 499 27.72 -17.55 16.51
C ALA A 499 27.99 -16.71 17.77
N LEU A 500 27.63 -17.20 18.96
CA LEU A 500 27.93 -16.56 20.24
C LEU A 500 29.44 -16.42 20.45
N SER A 501 30.20 -17.49 20.20
CA SER A 501 31.66 -17.47 20.33
C SER A 501 32.29 -16.45 19.39
N ALA A 502 31.81 -16.36 18.14
CA ALA A 502 32.28 -15.38 17.17
C ALA A 502 32.03 -13.94 17.64
N ALA A 503 30.87 -13.68 18.24
CA ALA A 503 30.53 -12.37 18.78
C ALA A 503 31.46 -11.97 19.94
N THR A 504 31.89 -12.92 20.78
CA THR A 504 32.79 -12.66 21.91
C THR A 504 34.25 -12.42 21.52
N MET A 505 34.65 -12.61 20.25
CA MET A 505 36.02 -12.41 19.79
C MET A 505 36.41 -10.94 19.53
N SER A 506 35.42 -10.05 19.37
CA SER A 506 35.41 -8.57 19.37
C SER A 506 36.59 -7.71 18.84
N GLU A 507 37.70 -8.23 18.33
CA GLU A 507 38.82 -7.39 17.80
C GLU A 507 39.32 -7.79 16.40
N GLY A 508 38.65 -8.70 15.69
CA GLY A 508 39.05 -9.09 14.34
C GLY A 508 37.89 -9.29 13.38
N SER A 509 38.04 -8.80 12.16
CA SER A 509 37.22 -9.13 10.99
C SER A 509 37.44 -10.56 10.46
N GLN A 510 38.18 -11.40 11.21
CA GLN A 510 38.36 -12.81 10.91
C GLN A 510 37.29 -13.63 11.63
N GLY A 511 36.62 -14.51 10.91
CA GLY A 511 35.67 -15.47 11.47
C GLY A 511 36.35 -16.44 12.44
N LEU A 512 35.54 -17.22 13.17
CA LEU A 512 36.04 -18.19 14.13
C LEU A 512 37.02 -19.19 13.46
N PRO A 513 38.22 -19.44 14.01
CA PRO A 513 39.12 -20.47 13.50
C PRO A 513 38.45 -21.85 13.44
N GLU A 514 38.79 -22.68 12.44
CA GLU A 514 38.23 -24.04 12.31
C GLU A 514 38.51 -24.93 13.53
N ALA A 515 39.66 -24.71 14.18
CA ALA A 515 40.01 -25.37 15.44
C ALA A 515 39.03 -24.97 16.56
N ASP A 516 38.76 -23.67 16.74
CA ASP A 516 37.79 -23.17 17.72
C ASP A 516 36.40 -23.75 17.46
N LYS A 517 35.96 -23.80 16.18
CA LYS A 517 34.65 -24.38 15.83
C LYS A 517 34.53 -25.84 16.25
N SER A 518 35.56 -26.62 15.98
CA SER A 518 35.59 -28.05 16.33
C SER A 518 35.58 -28.26 17.84
N ILE A 519 36.33 -27.45 18.59
CA ILE A 519 36.39 -27.51 20.06
C ILE A 519 35.02 -27.13 20.66
N ILE A 520 34.40 -26.05 20.19
CA ILE A 520 33.10 -25.59 20.68
C ILE A 520 32.02 -26.64 20.42
N ALA A 521 31.95 -27.17 19.19
CA ALA A 521 30.98 -28.21 18.85
C ALA A 521 31.09 -29.42 19.79
N ARG A 522 32.32 -29.93 19.97
CA ARG A 522 32.62 -31.04 20.88
C ARG A 522 32.24 -30.74 22.33
N CYS A 523 32.54 -29.54 22.83
CA CYS A 523 32.22 -29.16 24.20
C CYS A 523 30.72 -28.98 24.43
N VAL A 524 29.99 -28.41 23.47
CA VAL A 524 28.52 -28.27 23.52
C VAL A 524 27.85 -29.64 23.55
N GLU A 525 28.29 -30.58 22.71
CA GLU A 525 27.80 -31.97 22.75
C GLU A 525 28.06 -32.63 24.11
N ALA A 526 29.28 -32.50 24.62
CA ALA A 526 29.67 -33.06 25.92
C ALA A 526 28.87 -32.46 27.10
N CYS A 527 28.40 -31.21 26.98
CA CYS A 527 27.52 -30.59 27.97
C CYS A 527 26.14 -31.28 28.00
N TYR A 528 25.52 -31.50 26.85
CA TYR A 528 24.24 -32.21 26.77
C TYR A 528 24.36 -33.65 27.25
N GLU A 529 25.42 -34.37 26.86
CA GLU A 529 25.68 -35.74 27.33
C GLU A 529 25.85 -35.80 28.86
N GLY A 530 26.58 -34.85 29.45
CA GLY A 530 26.80 -34.80 30.89
C GLY A 530 25.54 -34.56 31.73
N ARG A 531 24.54 -33.86 31.19
CA ARG A 531 23.28 -33.55 31.88
C ARG A 531 22.12 -34.48 31.51
N SER A 532 22.31 -35.38 30.54
CA SER A 532 21.29 -36.31 30.05
C SER A 532 20.69 -37.22 31.13
N GLY A 533 21.46 -37.51 32.19
CA GLY A 533 21.05 -38.40 33.29
C GLY A 533 20.26 -37.73 34.41
N ASP A 534 20.45 -36.42 34.62
CA ASP A 534 19.88 -35.68 35.76
C ASP A 534 18.60 -34.91 35.39
N GLY A 535 18.25 -34.88 34.10
CA GLY A 535 17.05 -34.20 33.58
C GLY A 535 17.16 -32.67 33.51
N GLY A 536 18.30 -32.11 33.91
CA GLY A 536 18.59 -30.67 33.82
C GLY A 536 19.08 -30.24 32.44
N THR A 537 18.97 -28.95 32.14
CA THR A 537 19.53 -28.35 30.92
C THR A 537 20.97 -27.90 31.20
N PRO A 538 21.94 -28.08 30.28
CA PRO A 538 23.29 -27.56 30.50
C PRO A 538 23.32 -26.03 30.64
N THR A 539 24.35 -25.46 31.25
CA THR A 539 24.55 -24.01 31.39
C THR A 539 25.89 -23.57 30.83
N LEU A 540 26.11 -22.26 30.72
CA LEU A 540 27.44 -21.71 30.36
C LEU A 540 28.54 -22.14 31.34
N GLY A 541 28.19 -22.40 32.60
CA GLY A 541 29.09 -22.99 33.59
C GLY A 541 29.60 -24.35 33.18
N ASP A 542 28.70 -25.24 32.71
CA ASP A 542 29.10 -26.55 32.20
C ASP A 542 30.01 -26.42 30.98
N LEU A 543 29.69 -25.50 30.06
CA LEU A 543 30.52 -25.23 28.89
C LEU A 543 31.93 -24.77 29.28
N TYR A 544 32.02 -23.85 30.23
CA TYR A 544 33.30 -23.35 30.74
C TYR A 544 34.13 -24.48 31.36
N GLU A 545 33.52 -25.35 32.17
CA GLU A 545 34.20 -26.53 32.74
C GLU A 545 34.68 -27.51 31.66
N LYS A 546 33.84 -27.81 30.66
CA LYS A 546 34.21 -28.70 29.54
C LYS A 546 35.34 -28.12 28.70
N LEU A 547 35.36 -26.80 28.48
CA LEU A 547 36.43 -26.09 27.78
C LEU A 547 37.74 -26.12 28.56
N LEU A 548 37.72 -25.91 29.88
CA LEU A 548 38.91 -26.00 30.73
C LEU A 548 39.50 -27.42 30.80
N ALA A 549 38.66 -28.45 30.64
CA ALA A 549 39.09 -29.86 30.65
C ALA A 549 39.78 -30.30 29.35
N GLN A 550 39.76 -29.49 28.29
CA GLN A 550 40.43 -29.79 27.03
C GLN A 550 41.95 -29.61 27.14
N GLU A 551 42.73 -30.41 26.40
CA GLU A 551 44.20 -30.33 26.39
C GLU A 551 44.71 -29.18 25.52
N GLU A 552 43.95 -28.81 24.49
CA GLU A 552 44.30 -27.79 23.49
C GLU A 552 44.41 -26.39 24.12
N ARG A 553 45.40 -25.61 23.66
CA ARG A 553 45.61 -24.23 24.15
C ARG A 553 44.43 -23.33 23.76
N GLU A 554 43.94 -23.51 22.55
CA GLU A 554 42.81 -22.80 21.95
C GLU A 554 41.55 -22.94 22.83
N ALA A 555 41.34 -24.10 23.44
CA ALA A 555 40.22 -24.33 24.34
C ALA A 555 40.29 -23.48 25.61
N ARG A 556 41.50 -23.24 26.14
CA ARG A 556 41.71 -22.33 27.29
C ARG A 556 41.43 -20.87 26.90
N ASP A 557 41.80 -20.48 25.69
CA ASP A 557 41.49 -19.14 25.16
C ASP A 557 39.98 -18.96 24.93
N ILE A 558 39.26 -20.00 24.50
CA ILE A 558 37.79 -20.02 24.45
C ILE A 558 37.20 -19.94 25.88
N ALA A 559 37.68 -20.74 26.82
CA ALA A 559 37.21 -20.74 28.22
C ALA A 559 37.34 -19.34 28.86
N LEU A 560 38.49 -18.68 28.68
CA LEU A 560 38.74 -17.33 29.19
C LEU A 560 37.73 -16.30 28.65
N ARG A 561 37.30 -16.45 27.39
CA ARG A 561 36.26 -15.59 26.79
C ARG A 561 34.89 -15.81 27.42
N TYR A 562 34.56 -17.05 27.76
CA TYR A 562 33.30 -17.42 28.40
C TYR A 562 33.27 -17.21 29.92
N GLU A 563 34.43 -17.11 30.58
CA GLU A 563 34.57 -16.99 32.04
C GLU A 563 33.64 -15.93 32.63
N ARG A 564 33.62 -14.73 32.03
CA ARG A 564 32.79 -13.60 32.47
C ARG A 564 31.28 -13.84 32.38
N TYR A 565 30.83 -14.78 31.56
CA TYR A 565 29.41 -15.12 31.38
C TYR A 565 29.04 -16.43 32.11
N ALA A 566 30.03 -17.22 32.48
CA ALA A 566 29.87 -18.52 33.12
C ALA A 566 30.05 -18.47 34.64
N VAL A 567 30.96 -17.62 35.15
CA VAL A 567 31.38 -17.57 36.56
C VAL A 567 31.45 -16.13 37.09
N GLY A 568 30.95 -15.91 38.32
CA GLY A 568 31.02 -14.62 39.01
C GLY A 568 29.75 -13.76 38.87
N ALA A 569 29.81 -12.48 39.27
CA ALA A 569 28.63 -11.60 39.35
C ALA A 569 27.94 -11.28 38.01
N GLN A 570 28.51 -11.72 36.89
CA GLN A 570 28.00 -11.52 35.52
C GLN A 570 27.53 -12.84 34.89
N SER A 571 27.46 -13.93 35.66
CA SER A 571 27.03 -15.27 35.22
C SER A 571 25.53 -15.40 35.00
N PHE A 572 24.83 -14.31 34.72
CA PHE A 572 23.38 -14.25 34.56
C PHE A 572 22.85 -15.20 33.46
N PHE A 573 23.65 -15.49 32.42
CA PHE A 573 23.29 -16.45 31.37
C PHE A 573 23.66 -17.92 31.73
N SER A 574 24.18 -18.17 32.93
CA SER A 574 24.66 -19.48 33.42
C SER A 574 23.62 -20.19 34.32
N HIS A 575 22.34 -19.96 34.05
CA HIS A 575 21.21 -20.56 34.77
C HIS A 575 20.33 -21.34 33.80
N GLU A 576 19.48 -22.23 34.32
CA GLU A 576 18.42 -22.82 33.50
C GLU A 576 17.40 -21.75 33.10
N SER A 577 16.76 -21.90 31.93
CA SER A 577 15.70 -20.98 31.52
C SER A 577 14.49 -21.12 32.45
N ASP A 578 14.03 -20.00 33.00
CA ASP A 578 12.76 -19.90 33.74
C ASP A 578 11.73 -19.02 32.99
N VAL A 579 12.10 -18.62 31.77
CA VAL A 579 11.37 -17.70 30.91
C VAL A 579 10.50 -18.45 29.92
N ASP A 580 9.18 -18.20 29.96
CA ASP A 580 8.25 -18.75 28.99
C ASP A 580 8.06 -17.84 27.77
N LEU A 581 8.78 -18.16 26.68
CA LEU A 581 8.60 -17.51 25.37
C LEU A 581 7.39 -18.08 24.58
N SER A 582 6.57 -18.95 25.17
CA SER A 582 5.38 -19.53 24.50
C SER A 582 4.17 -18.62 24.58
N ASN A 583 4.21 -17.63 25.47
CA ASN A 583 3.18 -16.60 25.50
C ASN A 583 3.06 -15.97 24.11
N ARG A 584 1.82 -15.69 23.74
CA ARG A 584 1.49 -15.09 22.46
C ARG A 584 2.15 -13.72 22.29
N ILE A 585 2.27 -12.94 23.35
CA ILE A 585 2.85 -11.59 23.29
C ILE A 585 4.00 -11.55 24.29
N VAL A 586 5.20 -11.30 23.78
CA VAL A 586 6.44 -11.35 24.55
C VAL A 586 7.23 -10.08 24.32
N ASP A 587 7.63 -9.42 25.40
CA ASP A 587 8.49 -8.25 25.39
C ASP A 587 9.80 -8.58 26.12
N ILE A 588 10.93 -8.54 25.41
CA ILE A 588 12.25 -8.83 25.97
C ILE A 588 12.92 -7.50 26.30
N ASP A 589 12.91 -7.15 27.57
CA ASP A 589 13.45 -5.91 28.11
C ASP A 589 14.94 -6.07 28.40
N LEU A 590 15.76 -5.33 27.66
CA LEU A 590 17.23 -5.38 27.70
C LEU A 590 17.85 -4.16 28.38
N ARG A 591 17.04 -3.33 29.06
CA ARG A 591 17.49 -2.02 29.58
C ARG A 591 18.62 -2.12 30.61
N ASP A 592 18.65 -3.21 31.37
CA ASP A 592 19.57 -3.42 32.50
C ASP A 592 20.85 -4.17 32.10
N LEU A 593 20.99 -4.53 30.81
CA LEU A 593 22.20 -5.15 30.29
C LEU A 593 23.23 -4.08 29.85
N THR A 594 24.47 -4.27 30.29
CA THR A 594 25.64 -3.54 29.76
C THR A 594 25.85 -3.85 28.28
N SER A 595 26.62 -3.02 27.54
CA SER A 595 26.78 -3.17 26.09
C SER A 595 27.17 -4.58 25.64
N ASN A 596 28.18 -5.18 26.26
CA ASN A 596 28.66 -6.53 25.91
C ASN A 596 27.65 -7.63 26.28
N LEU A 597 26.96 -7.51 27.43
CA LEU A 597 25.92 -8.45 27.83
C LEU A 597 24.69 -8.35 26.93
N ARG A 598 24.40 -7.14 26.44
CA ARG A 598 23.28 -6.89 25.53
C ARG A 598 23.49 -7.59 24.20
N THR A 599 24.70 -7.56 23.63
CA THR A 599 25.03 -8.32 22.41
C THR A 599 24.79 -9.81 22.61
N PHE A 600 25.26 -10.36 23.74
CA PHE A 600 25.05 -11.77 24.07
C PHE A 600 23.56 -12.10 24.25
N GLY A 601 22.85 -11.34 25.10
CA GLY A 601 21.42 -11.54 25.34
C GLY A 601 20.57 -11.37 24.09
N MET A 602 20.93 -10.44 23.20
CA MET A 602 20.28 -10.27 21.90
C MET A 602 20.49 -11.49 21.01
N LEU A 603 21.69 -12.07 20.95
CA LEU A 603 21.95 -13.28 20.18
C LEU A 603 21.17 -14.48 20.73
N THR A 604 21.12 -14.64 22.06
CA THR A 604 20.29 -15.68 22.69
C THR A 604 18.81 -15.48 22.38
N ALA A 605 18.30 -14.25 22.48
CA ALA A 605 16.92 -13.94 22.13
C ALA A 605 16.61 -14.17 20.65
N LEU A 606 17.51 -13.78 19.74
CA LEU A 606 17.38 -14.03 18.30
C LEU A 606 17.32 -15.51 17.98
N GLU A 607 18.13 -16.31 18.67
CA GLU A 607 18.10 -17.77 18.55
C GLU A 607 16.74 -18.33 18.97
N SER A 608 16.21 -17.90 20.12
CA SER A 608 14.89 -18.33 20.56
C SER A 608 13.78 -17.90 19.61
N VAL A 609 13.87 -16.70 19.02
CA VAL A 609 12.92 -16.25 17.98
C VAL A 609 13.00 -17.12 16.73
N ARG A 610 14.21 -17.49 16.28
CA ARG A 610 14.40 -18.37 15.14
C ARG A 610 13.71 -19.72 15.35
N ASN A 611 13.86 -20.29 16.54
CA ASN A 611 13.29 -21.59 16.86
C ASN A 611 11.76 -21.51 16.99
N ARG A 612 11.25 -20.45 17.63
CA ARG A 612 9.81 -20.13 17.65
C ARG A 612 9.21 -19.95 16.25
N MET A 613 9.92 -19.28 15.34
CA MET A 613 9.48 -19.13 13.96
C MET A 613 9.24 -20.49 13.30
N TYR A 614 10.17 -21.44 13.41
CA TYR A 614 9.99 -22.78 12.83
C TYR A 614 8.83 -23.54 13.47
N SER A 615 8.73 -23.57 14.81
CA SER A 615 7.63 -24.25 15.52
C SER A 615 6.25 -23.63 15.19
N ASN A 616 6.17 -22.30 15.10
CA ASN A 616 4.94 -21.61 14.72
C ASN A 616 4.54 -21.89 13.26
N TYR A 617 5.52 -21.94 12.36
CA TYR A 617 5.27 -22.23 10.94
C TYR A 617 4.61 -23.60 10.75
N GLU A 618 5.08 -24.64 11.47
CA GLU A 618 4.48 -25.98 11.45
C GLU A 618 3.01 -25.98 11.93
N ARG A 619 2.65 -25.01 12.78
CA ARG A 619 1.29 -24.81 13.32
C ARG A 619 0.45 -23.83 12.50
N GLY A 620 0.98 -23.27 11.41
CA GLY A 620 0.32 -22.22 10.62
C GLY A 620 0.21 -20.86 11.31
N VAL A 621 1.04 -20.61 12.33
CA VAL A 621 1.09 -19.37 13.11
C VAL A 621 2.21 -18.48 12.55
N THR A 622 1.95 -17.18 12.41
CA THR A 622 2.97 -16.19 12.01
C THR A 622 3.65 -15.60 13.24
N THR A 623 4.96 -15.41 13.15
CA THR A 623 5.78 -14.77 14.19
C THR A 623 6.09 -13.33 13.78
N TRP A 624 5.68 -12.36 14.58
CA TRP A 624 6.00 -10.94 14.40
C TRP A 624 7.15 -10.56 15.31
N LEU A 625 8.22 -10.03 14.72
CA LEU A 625 9.42 -9.60 15.45
C LEU A 625 9.58 -8.08 15.31
N TYR A 626 9.55 -7.35 16.41
CA TYR A 626 9.83 -5.92 16.47
C TYR A 626 11.16 -5.68 17.16
N ILE A 627 12.08 -4.97 16.51
CA ILE A 627 13.43 -4.73 17.02
C ILE A 627 13.62 -3.23 17.18
N ASP A 628 13.54 -2.72 18.41
CA ASP A 628 13.78 -1.29 18.66
C ASP A 628 15.27 -0.96 18.76
N GLU A 629 15.61 0.26 18.35
CA GLU A 629 16.98 0.77 18.24
C GLU A 629 17.92 -0.15 17.43
N VAL A 630 17.39 -0.72 16.34
CA VAL A 630 18.09 -1.71 15.50
C VAL A 630 19.44 -1.21 14.97
N GLN A 631 19.61 0.10 14.79
CA GLN A 631 20.85 0.70 14.28
C GLN A 631 22.06 0.40 15.17
N SER A 632 21.87 0.27 16.48
CA SER A 632 22.96 -0.05 17.42
C SER A 632 23.49 -1.48 17.25
N LEU A 633 22.71 -2.36 16.63
CA LEU A 633 23.03 -3.77 16.48
C LEU A 633 23.86 -4.06 15.22
N PHE A 634 23.95 -3.09 14.30
CA PHE A 634 24.78 -3.20 13.09
C PHE A 634 26.29 -3.06 13.36
N GLU A 635 26.70 -2.78 14.60
CA GLU A 635 28.10 -2.84 15.05
C GLU A 635 28.59 -4.28 15.25
N HIS A 636 27.68 -5.25 15.28
CA HIS A 636 27.98 -6.63 15.68
C HIS A 636 27.76 -7.59 14.51
N PRO A 637 28.83 -8.07 13.84
CA PRO A 637 28.72 -8.92 12.65
C PRO A 637 27.85 -10.18 12.83
N ALA A 638 27.89 -10.79 14.03
CA ALA A 638 27.07 -11.96 14.33
C ALA A 638 25.56 -11.64 14.30
N ILE A 639 25.14 -10.49 14.85
CA ILE A 639 23.74 -10.07 14.85
C ILE A 639 23.30 -9.68 13.44
N VAL A 640 24.15 -8.97 12.69
CA VAL A 640 23.88 -8.61 11.29
C VAL A 640 23.65 -9.86 10.42
N SER A 641 24.41 -10.93 10.67
CA SER A 641 24.23 -12.21 9.97
C SER A 641 22.85 -12.83 10.24
N TYR A 642 22.37 -12.80 11.49
CA TYR A 642 21.02 -13.25 11.83
C TYR A 642 19.94 -12.42 11.14
N PHE A 643 20.04 -11.09 11.21
CA PHE A 643 19.09 -10.20 10.55
C PHE A 643 19.04 -10.40 9.04
N SER A 644 20.19 -10.55 8.40
CA SER A 644 20.28 -10.82 6.96
C SER A 644 19.55 -12.12 6.59
N ARG A 645 19.72 -13.19 7.38
CA ARG A 645 18.99 -14.46 7.19
C ARG A 645 17.49 -14.30 7.43
N PHE A 646 17.09 -13.58 8.48
CA PHE A 646 15.67 -13.32 8.77
C PHE A 646 14.98 -12.56 7.64
N TRP A 647 15.62 -11.53 7.10
CA TRP A 647 15.07 -10.76 5.97
C TRP A 647 15.05 -11.55 4.66
N ALA A 648 16.09 -12.36 4.39
CA ALA A 648 16.19 -13.13 3.16
C ALA A 648 15.25 -14.35 3.13
N GLU A 649 15.14 -15.07 4.24
CA GLU A 649 14.50 -16.40 4.28
C GLU A 649 13.34 -16.49 5.27
N GLY A 650 13.33 -15.69 6.33
CA GLY A 650 12.33 -15.78 7.41
C GLY A 650 10.89 -15.67 6.92
N ARG A 651 10.63 -14.88 5.87
CA ARG A 651 9.28 -14.76 5.28
C ARG A 651 8.72 -16.09 4.77
N LYS A 652 9.57 -17.04 4.35
CA LYS A 652 9.17 -18.38 3.89
C LYS A 652 8.61 -19.22 5.04
N PHE A 653 9.01 -18.90 6.26
CA PHE A 653 8.64 -19.57 7.50
C PHE A 653 7.73 -18.71 8.38
N GLY A 654 6.97 -17.77 7.78
CA GLY A 654 5.99 -16.97 8.50
C GLY A 654 6.57 -15.94 9.47
N LEU A 655 7.83 -15.50 9.29
CA LEU A 655 8.39 -14.38 10.05
C LEU A 655 8.02 -13.03 9.40
N VAL A 656 7.56 -12.10 10.22
CA VAL A 656 7.38 -10.69 9.87
C VAL A 656 8.22 -9.82 10.79
N ALA A 657 9.40 -9.41 10.32
CA ALA A 657 10.33 -8.62 11.11
C ALA A 657 10.23 -7.12 10.80
N THR A 658 10.39 -6.29 11.83
CA THR A 658 10.34 -4.82 11.74
C THR A 658 11.50 -4.21 12.50
N GLY A 659 12.43 -3.57 11.78
CA GLY A 659 13.50 -2.79 12.38
C GLY A 659 13.04 -1.36 12.69
N ILE A 660 13.27 -0.88 13.90
CA ILE A 660 12.85 0.46 14.32
C ILE A 660 14.11 1.28 14.64
N THR A 661 14.26 2.45 14.03
CA THR A 661 15.49 3.26 14.15
C THR A 661 15.23 4.76 14.33
N GLN A 662 16.09 5.43 15.10
CA GLN A 662 16.13 6.89 15.24
C GLN A 662 17.24 7.54 14.42
N ASN A 663 18.31 6.79 14.11
CA ASN A 663 19.48 7.27 13.40
C ASN A 663 19.64 6.41 12.13
N SER A 664 19.12 6.94 11.03
CA SER A 664 19.01 6.17 9.79
C SER A 664 20.34 6.13 9.06
N VAL A 665 21.08 7.24 9.03
CA VAL A 665 22.40 7.29 8.36
C VAL A 665 23.34 6.22 8.90
N TYR A 666 23.45 6.11 10.22
CA TYR A 666 24.33 5.12 10.85
C TYR A 666 24.03 3.70 10.39
N MET A 667 22.75 3.36 10.31
CA MET A 667 22.30 2.06 9.80
C MET A 667 22.57 1.93 8.29
N LEU A 668 22.19 2.93 7.50
CA LEU A 668 22.23 2.90 6.03
C LEU A 668 23.64 3.01 5.45
N GLU A 669 24.66 3.37 6.23
CA GLU A 669 26.07 3.26 5.85
C GLU A 669 26.52 1.79 5.69
N HIS A 670 25.88 0.86 6.41
CA HIS A 670 26.14 -0.57 6.32
C HIS A 670 25.44 -1.19 5.09
N GLU A 671 26.16 -2.03 4.32
CA GLU A 671 25.65 -2.60 3.06
C GLU A 671 24.45 -3.54 3.28
N GLU A 672 24.57 -4.43 4.26
CA GLU A 672 23.56 -5.41 4.67
C GLU A 672 22.27 -4.71 5.12
N ALA A 673 22.39 -3.60 5.84
CA ALA A 673 21.22 -2.81 6.23
C ALA A 673 20.49 -2.23 5.02
N ARG A 674 21.23 -1.67 4.04
CA ARG A 674 20.63 -1.20 2.78
C ARG A 674 19.92 -2.33 2.05
N ASN A 675 20.53 -3.51 1.99
CA ASN A 675 19.93 -4.70 1.37
C ASN A 675 18.66 -5.15 2.10
N MET A 676 18.64 -5.11 3.43
CA MET A 676 17.43 -5.41 4.21
C MET A 676 16.30 -4.43 3.90
N VAL A 677 16.61 -3.13 3.87
CA VAL A 677 15.63 -2.09 3.54
C VAL A 677 15.06 -2.27 2.13
N LEU A 678 15.91 -2.55 1.13
CA LEU A 678 15.47 -2.77 -0.26
C LEU A 678 14.65 -4.06 -0.44
N ASN A 679 14.78 -5.03 0.47
CA ASN A 679 13.97 -6.26 0.51
C ASN A 679 12.72 -6.14 1.40
N SER A 680 12.37 -4.93 1.83
CA SER A 680 11.21 -4.64 2.67
C SER A 680 10.16 -3.88 1.88
N ASP A 681 8.93 -4.39 1.84
CA ASP A 681 7.82 -3.65 1.21
C ASP A 681 7.08 -2.76 2.20
N PHE A 682 7.38 -2.82 3.50
CA PHE A 682 6.78 -1.95 4.51
C PHE A 682 7.80 -0.97 5.08
N ILE A 683 7.69 0.32 4.77
CA ILE A 683 8.55 1.35 5.35
C ILE A 683 7.71 2.52 5.84
N LEU A 684 7.77 2.80 7.14
CA LEU A 684 7.10 3.94 7.75
C LEU A 684 8.13 5.00 8.14
N LEU A 685 8.19 6.08 7.38
CA LEU A 685 9.11 7.19 7.60
C LEU A 685 8.37 8.34 8.29
N HIS A 686 8.76 8.65 9.51
CA HIS A 686 8.37 9.88 10.20
C HIS A 686 9.35 11.01 9.86
N LYS A 687 9.22 12.13 10.56
CA LYS A 687 10.14 13.27 10.53
C LYS A 687 11.61 12.82 10.60
N GLN A 688 12.41 13.20 9.60
CA GLN A 688 13.84 12.93 9.50
C GLN A 688 14.68 14.19 9.75
N SER A 689 15.96 14.02 10.09
CA SER A 689 16.94 15.11 9.97
C SER A 689 17.28 15.39 8.49
N PRO A 690 17.85 16.54 8.14
CA PRO A 690 18.24 16.81 6.75
C PRO A 690 19.21 15.76 6.15
N VAL A 691 20.06 15.14 6.98
CA VAL A 691 21.01 14.12 6.53
C VAL A 691 20.32 12.78 6.35
N ASP A 692 19.53 12.32 7.34
CA ASP A 692 18.74 11.08 7.23
C ASP A 692 17.77 11.12 6.06
N ARG A 693 17.12 12.28 5.85
CA ARG A 693 16.20 12.50 4.73
C ARG A 693 16.88 12.25 3.39
N ARG A 694 18.10 12.74 3.19
CA ARG A 694 18.86 12.53 1.95
C ARG A 694 19.14 11.04 1.73
N ALA A 695 19.59 10.34 2.77
CA ALA A 695 19.85 8.90 2.69
C ALA A 695 18.59 8.10 2.28
N TRP A 696 17.43 8.40 2.86
CA TRP A 696 16.15 7.79 2.47
C TRP A 696 15.70 8.15 1.05
N VAL A 697 15.86 9.42 0.65
CA VAL A 697 15.53 9.88 -0.71
C VAL A 697 16.36 9.16 -1.77
N ASP A 698 17.65 8.98 -1.50
CA ASP A 698 18.58 8.31 -2.41
C ASP A 698 18.29 6.81 -2.49
N LEU A 699 18.14 6.15 -1.33
CA LEU A 699 17.92 4.70 -1.26
C LEU A 699 16.57 4.26 -1.85
N LEU A 700 15.49 4.99 -1.54
CA LEU A 700 14.13 4.62 -1.97
C LEU A 700 13.70 5.31 -3.27
N GLY A 701 14.52 6.20 -3.83
CA GLY A 701 14.15 6.97 -5.01
C GLY A 701 12.94 7.87 -4.77
N LEU A 702 12.86 8.54 -3.61
CA LEU A 702 11.73 9.43 -3.28
C LEU A 702 11.77 10.68 -4.17
N SER A 703 10.61 11.18 -4.59
CA SER A 703 10.54 12.46 -5.30
C SER A 703 10.76 13.65 -4.38
N GLU A 704 10.91 14.84 -4.96
CA GLU A 704 10.96 16.07 -4.17
C GLU A 704 9.68 16.25 -3.33
N GLN A 705 8.50 15.98 -3.92
CA GLN A 705 7.22 16.07 -3.22
C GLN A 705 7.13 15.06 -2.08
N GLU A 706 7.54 13.81 -2.31
CA GLU A 706 7.55 12.76 -1.29
C GLU A 706 8.51 13.09 -0.15
N SER A 707 9.67 13.67 -0.46
CA SER A 707 10.66 14.08 0.54
C SER A 707 10.13 15.13 1.52
N ARG A 708 9.14 15.95 1.11
CA ARG A 708 8.51 16.96 1.98
C ARG A 708 7.66 16.31 3.07
N TYR A 709 7.18 15.08 2.88
CA TYR A 709 6.39 14.35 3.87
C TYR A 709 7.23 13.73 4.99
N ILE A 710 8.56 13.78 4.88
CA ILE A 710 9.50 13.33 5.91
C ILE A 710 10.45 14.45 6.36
N ASP A 711 10.16 15.68 5.97
CA ASP A 711 10.95 16.87 6.30
C ASP A 711 10.88 17.21 7.79
N GLU A 712 11.89 17.93 8.31
CA GLU A 712 11.92 18.28 9.73
C GLU A 712 10.80 19.24 10.17
N SER A 713 10.18 19.96 9.23
CA SER A 713 9.08 20.90 9.46
C SER A 713 7.72 20.24 9.71
N ILE A 714 7.54 18.96 9.39
CA ILE A 714 6.24 18.28 9.55
C ILE A 714 5.86 18.12 11.04
N LYS A 715 4.59 17.82 11.34
CA LYS A 715 4.17 17.62 12.74
C LYS A 715 4.51 16.21 13.23
N PRO A 716 4.70 15.99 14.55
CA PRO A 716 4.77 14.63 15.08
C PRO A 716 3.53 13.82 14.72
N GLY A 717 3.70 12.56 14.31
CA GLY A 717 2.61 11.71 13.81
C GLY A 717 2.29 11.90 12.32
N GLU A 718 2.97 12.80 11.63
CA GLU A 718 2.97 12.89 10.16
C GLU A 718 4.19 12.15 9.58
N GLY A 719 4.03 11.63 8.36
CA GLY A 719 5.09 10.88 7.69
C GLY A 719 4.70 10.39 6.30
N LEU A 720 5.51 9.48 5.78
CA LEU A 720 5.28 8.75 4.53
C LEU A 720 5.25 7.26 4.82
N LEU A 721 4.15 6.60 4.45
CA LEU A 721 4.06 5.14 4.43
C LEU A 721 4.37 4.63 3.02
N VAL A 722 5.34 3.72 2.92
CA VAL A 722 5.60 2.91 1.74
C VAL A 722 5.11 1.49 2.02
N ALA A 723 4.18 1.01 1.20
CA ALA A 723 3.56 -0.32 1.31
C ALA A 723 3.51 -0.97 -0.07
N GLY A 724 4.50 -1.81 -0.39
CA GLY A 724 4.71 -2.35 -1.73
C GLY A 724 4.93 -1.22 -2.74
N GLY A 725 4.04 -1.15 -3.74
CA GLY A 725 4.03 -0.05 -4.71
C GLY A 725 3.39 1.25 -4.21
N ALA A 726 2.69 1.24 -3.07
CA ALA A 726 1.97 2.41 -2.58
C ALA A 726 2.87 3.34 -1.78
N ARG A 727 2.75 4.66 -2.02
CA ARG A 727 3.43 5.73 -1.28
C ARG A 727 2.39 6.72 -0.80
N VAL A 728 2.00 6.61 0.46
CA VAL A 728 0.88 7.36 1.03
C VAL A 728 1.37 8.32 2.10
N PRO A 729 1.21 9.64 1.92
CA PRO A 729 1.49 10.59 2.98
C PRO A 729 0.43 10.46 4.08
N ILE A 730 0.88 10.34 5.32
CA ILE A 730 -0.01 10.10 6.46
C ILE A 730 0.02 11.27 7.45
N LYS A 731 -1.11 11.45 8.12
CA LYS A 731 -1.25 12.23 9.35
C LYS A 731 -1.99 11.38 10.38
N ASP A 732 -1.50 11.33 11.62
CA ASP A 732 -2.20 10.64 12.70
C ASP A 732 -2.43 11.57 13.89
N ASP A 733 -3.57 12.26 13.86
CA ASP A 733 -4.07 13.01 15.02
C ASP A 733 -4.93 12.08 15.89
N PHE A 734 -4.27 11.27 16.72
CA PHE A 734 -4.93 10.25 17.54
C PHE A 734 -5.58 10.88 18.79
N PRO A 735 -6.88 10.65 19.04
CA PRO A 735 -7.59 11.30 20.15
C PRO A 735 -7.11 10.80 21.51
N ARG A 736 -7.18 11.65 22.54
CA ARG A 736 -6.85 11.25 23.92
C ARG A 736 -7.87 10.23 24.45
N GLY A 737 -7.40 9.19 25.13
CA GLY A 737 -8.20 8.05 25.58
C GLY A 737 -7.32 6.96 26.18
N ALA A 738 -7.86 5.77 26.46
CA ALA A 738 -7.06 4.70 27.06
C ALA A 738 -5.99 4.22 26.07
N LEU A 739 -6.34 4.05 24.78
CA LEU A 739 -5.39 3.75 23.70
C LEU A 739 -4.28 4.80 23.55
N TYR A 740 -4.62 6.09 23.56
CA TYR A 740 -3.60 7.15 23.52
C TYR A 740 -2.62 7.02 24.68
N ASP A 741 -3.14 6.71 25.87
CA ASP A 741 -2.35 6.59 27.08
C ASP A 741 -1.37 5.40 27.03
N LEU A 742 -1.75 4.33 26.32
CA LEU A 742 -0.88 3.18 26.06
C LEU A 742 0.26 3.54 25.10
N PHE A 743 -0.04 4.33 24.06
CA PHE A 743 0.92 4.66 23.01
C PHE A 743 1.84 5.84 23.36
N ASN A 744 1.37 6.75 24.22
CA ASN A 744 2.09 7.99 24.54
C ASN A 744 3.39 7.74 25.30
N THR A 745 4.49 8.30 24.81
CA THR A 745 5.83 8.24 25.41
C THR A 745 6.33 9.57 25.97
N LYS A 746 5.51 10.64 25.96
CA LYS A 746 5.95 11.97 26.43
C LYS A 746 6.22 11.97 27.94
N PRO A 747 7.46 12.24 28.40
CA PRO A 747 7.80 12.18 29.82
C PRO A 747 6.99 13.14 30.69
N SER A 748 6.70 14.34 30.18
CA SER A 748 5.89 15.38 30.84
C SER A 748 4.45 14.94 31.12
N GLU A 749 3.88 14.10 30.26
CA GLU A 749 2.51 13.58 30.41
C GLU A 749 2.47 12.24 31.18
N GLN A 750 3.54 11.45 31.15
CA GLN A 750 3.65 10.20 31.90
C GLN A 750 3.97 10.37 33.40
N ALA A 751 4.77 11.37 33.78
CA ALA A 751 5.22 11.55 35.17
C ALA A 751 4.07 11.76 36.20
N PRO A 752 3.03 12.57 35.91
CA PRO A 752 1.87 12.69 36.80
C PRO A 752 1.07 11.39 36.93
N ARG A 753 1.05 10.57 35.86
CA ARG A 753 0.30 9.31 35.80
C ARG A 753 0.98 8.17 36.54
N ARG A 754 2.30 8.01 36.40
CA ARG A 754 3.08 7.06 37.21
C ARG A 754 2.91 7.34 38.71
N ARG A 755 2.85 8.63 39.10
CA ARG A 755 2.55 9.04 40.48
C ARG A 755 1.14 8.65 40.92
N ARG A 756 0.11 8.82 40.07
CA ARG A 756 -1.27 8.39 40.35
C ARG A 756 -1.39 6.87 40.47
N ARG A 757 -0.85 6.09 39.51
CA ARG A 757 -0.87 4.62 39.54
C ARG A 757 -0.23 4.07 40.82
N LYS A 758 0.98 4.52 41.17
CA LYS A 758 1.66 4.12 42.42
C LYS A 758 0.86 4.49 43.69
N ALA A 759 0.06 5.56 43.66
CA ALA A 759 -0.80 5.94 44.78
C ALA A 759 -2.05 5.06 44.90
N THR A 760 -2.62 4.58 43.80
CA THR A 760 -3.72 3.61 43.79
C THR A 760 -3.28 2.22 44.21
N THR A 761 -2.11 1.73 43.76
CA THR A 761 -1.60 0.39 44.15
C THR A 761 -1.31 0.33 45.66
N ARG A 762 -0.69 1.38 46.22
CA ARG A 762 -0.48 1.52 47.69
C ARG A 762 -1.76 1.62 48.52
N LYS A 763 -2.89 1.92 47.89
CA LYS A 763 -4.22 1.96 48.53
C LYS A 763 -4.98 0.63 48.42
N ALA A 764 -4.58 -0.25 47.50
CA ALA A 764 -5.14 -1.59 47.35
C ALA A 764 -4.36 -2.64 48.16
N GLU A 765 -3.10 -2.36 48.49
CA GLU A 765 -2.25 -3.17 49.38
C GLU A 765 -2.39 -2.81 50.88
N ARG A 766 -3.29 -1.87 51.21
CA ARG A 766 -3.70 -1.49 52.57
C ARG A 766 -5.16 -1.79 52.74
#